data_AF-A0A351MRQ3-F1
#
_entry.id   AF-A0A351MRQ3-F1
#
_cell.length_a   1.000
_cell.length_b   1.000
_cell.length_c   1.000
_cell.angle_alpha   90.00
_cell.angle_beta   90.00
_cell.angle_gamma   90.00
#
_symmetry.space_group_name_H-M   'P 1'
#
loop_
_entity.id
_entity.type
_entity.pdbx_description
1 polymer ?
#
loop_
_entity_poly.entity_id
_entity_poly.type
_entity_poly.pdbx_seq_one_letter_code
_entity_poly.pdbx_strand_id
1 'polypeptide(L)'
;MLWGVRPLPPRRPVRSPIPRPKQDTGFWGGPGYWILLIFILGVGGVVTYEKFFNLRDGAATTPVVVVAPEPKKVPTDVVSVPDKVITDSILGENLVDKSGDGVAVVDDGRDDLPPPPPKFKNEDIDALTLRKYKTVSTRLTTAHLGTEISKEAKAAHQVHATPEEPLQVNRGDSGQVAHYAAVTKNYWDSIDPDRCVPHPDANSFPGKVADGADRVITAVNLVVNIPRWRSTGLYAAPGERITFRLNSEDAKLGLVARIGCHRDSLVGGKRDQWHRFPVITNTKALDKRSVEMANPFGGSIYIEMPDRAEWVKSRDRIRVEIVGAVEAPIYELGKTSRADWDNRRLAPAPWGELVGEKMVLSVPSSLLRTLPYPEELMKTWDKVVETTDWLAAWGRRRSPERIVSDAEISIGWMHSGYPIMCYLASAPDMVNLKKLTTEGDWGFYHELGHNHQSGLWTYAGYGEVTCNLFALICMERISGQKVGGGHSDLGPLAAEMALDPVTNKGSPFHLLSQYYYPILAFGWEPLQATFDELDERKDMARANSIEAKNSGREFRDAQKKVDALEKEKVALDKKIRALDIGTLKVADKAAEKEAAQKRLVELVDEVKKAGEATGAVSAAKSDEKKKEIFVKIWSKHCGHDLGPYFACFGWPYTDHMKAFNKGLKSWMPKNFPPKGAPLAGKAKRNPFGSRNEAMAGDDEIHGIDNAENEK
;
A
#
# COMPACT_ATOMS: atom_id res chain seq x y z
N MET A 1 -44.82 44.08 66.74
CA MET A 1 -45.69 42.90 66.54
C MET A 1 -45.92 42.72 65.05
N LEU A 2 -45.78 41.48 64.58
CA LEU A 2 -46.40 40.86 63.39
C LEU A 2 -45.86 41.18 61.97
N TRP A 3 -45.06 40.20 61.53
CA TRP A 3 -44.75 39.61 60.22
C TRP A 3 -45.61 39.92 58.98
N GLY A 4 -44.96 39.91 57.80
CA GLY A 4 -45.64 39.70 56.52
C GLY A 4 -44.83 39.95 55.22
N VAL A 5 -43.79 39.14 54.99
CA VAL A 5 -43.19 38.67 53.71
C VAL A 5 -42.89 39.66 52.53
N ARG A 6 -41.65 39.52 52.04
CA ARG A 6 -40.87 40.30 51.05
C ARG A 6 -41.42 40.40 49.62
N PRO A 7 -40.97 41.44 48.88
CA PRO A 7 -40.53 41.32 47.49
C PRO A 7 -39.02 41.64 47.33
N LEU A 8 -38.35 40.98 46.38
CA LEU A 8 -36.97 41.30 45.97
C LEU A 8 -36.97 42.25 44.76
N PRO A 9 -36.19 43.36 44.80
CA PRO A 9 -35.93 44.20 43.63
C PRO A 9 -34.50 44.01 43.07
N PRO A 10 -34.20 44.57 41.86
CA PRO A 10 -33.09 44.14 41.03
C PRO A 10 -31.84 45.06 41.02
N ARG A 11 -30.71 44.43 40.62
CA ARG A 11 -29.46 44.88 39.96
C ARG A 11 -28.90 46.31 40.20
N ARG A 12 -27.59 46.36 40.52
CA ARG A 12 -26.43 46.86 39.69
C ARG A 12 -25.12 46.81 40.56
N PRO A 13 -23.95 47.30 40.09
CA PRO A 13 -22.90 46.62 39.32
C PRO A 13 -21.61 46.39 40.16
N VAL A 14 -20.60 45.63 39.68
CA VAL A 14 -19.34 45.44 40.43
C VAL A 14 -18.09 45.74 39.59
N ARG A 15 -17.19 46.53 40.20
CA ARG A 15 -15.86 46.96 39.78
C ARG A 15 -14.81 45.82 39.87
N SER A 16 -13.79 45.86 39.02
CA SER A 16 -12.49 45.15 39.15
C SER A 16 -11.71 45.67 40.40
N PRO A 17 -10.73 44.94 41.03
CA PRO A 17 -9.46 44.56 40.38
C PRO A 17 -8.65 43.35 40.98
N ILE A 18 -7.46 43.12 40.39
CA ILE A 18 -6.22 42.44 40.90
C ILE A 18 -5.98 40.97 40.46
N PRO A 19 -4.84 40.65 39.81
CA PRO A 19 -4.49 39.30 39.36
C PRO A 19 -3.81 38.47 40.47
N ARG A 20 -4.06 37.14 40.46
CA ARG A 20 -3.38 36.14 41.30
C ARG A 20 -2.84 34.97 40.44
N PRO A 21 -1.85 34.21 40.93
CA PRO A 21 -0.71 33.72 40.16
C PRO A 21 -0.95 32.39 39.43
N LYS A 22 -0.05 32.07 38.49
CA LYS A 22 0.03 30.79 37.76
C LYS A 22 0.16 29.62 38.74
N GLN A 23 -0.69 28.62 38.57
CA GLN A 23 -0.47 27.28 39.11
C GLN A 23 0.62 26.60 38.27
N ASP A 24 1.77 26.35 38.89
CA ASP A 24 2.76 25.40 38.39
C ASP A 24 2.18 23.97 38.54
N THR A 25 1.90 23.31 37.42
CA THR A 25 1.71 21.86 37.40
C THR A 25 3.10 21.24 37.31
N GLY A 26 3.58 20.70 38.43
CA GLY A 26 4.89 20.08 38.54
C GLY A 26 5.09 18.87 37.61
N PHE A 27 6.36 18.51 37.44
CA PHE A 27 6.92 17.46 36.57
C PHE A 27 6.18 16.10 36.59
N TRP A 28 5.44 15.78 37.65
CA TRP A 28 4.79 14.49 37.86
C TRP A 28 3.40 14.32 37.20
N GLY A 29 2.86 15.36 36.57
CA GLY A 29 1.53 15.33 35.93
C GLY A 29 1.50 15.61 34.42
N GLY A 30 2.66 15.81 33.79
CA GLY A 30 2.75 16.16 32.36
C GLY A 30 3.10 14.95 31.46
N PRO A 31 2.78 15.02 30.15
CA PRO A 31 3.05 13.93 29.19
C PRO A 31 4.55 13.54 29.10
N GLY A 32 5.47 14.44 29.49
CA GLY A 32 6.90 14.14 29.56
C GLY A 32 7.29 13.11 30.62
N TYR A 33 6.54 12.98 31.73
CA TYR A 33 6.80 11.98 32.77
C TYR A 33 6.50 10.56 32.26
N TRP A 34 5.40 10.39 31.51
CA TRP A 34 5.04 9.11 30.91
C TRP A 34 6.00 8.70 29.80
N ILE A 35 6.48 9.65 29.01
CA ILE A 35 7.50 9.40 27.98
C ILE A 35 8.83 8.97 28.62
N LEU A 36 9.25 9.61 29.72
CA LEU A 36 10.47 9.23 30.45
C LEU A 36 10.33 7.87 31.15
N LEU A 37 9.14 7.52 31.67
CA LEU A 37 8.90 6.23 32.32
C LEU A 37 8.93 5.06 31.30
N ILE A 38 8.37 5.26 30.11
CA ILE A 38 8.44 4.29 29.00
C ILE A 38 9.89 4.14 28.51
N PHE A 39 10.65 5.24 28.46
CA PHE A 39 12.07 5.21 28.07
C PHE A 39 12.94 4.48 29.11
N ILE A 40 12.72 4.69 30.41
CA ILE A 40 13.49 4.03 31.49
C ILE A 40 13.15 2.53 31.59
N LEU A 41 11.89 2.16 31.38
CA LEU A 41 11.47 0.74 31.36
C LEU A 41 11.96 0.02 30.09
N GLY A 42 11.99 0.69 28.94
CA GLY A 42 12.55 0.16 27.69
C GLY A 42 14.07 -0.02 27.75
N VAL A 43 14.81 0.96 28.29
CA VAL A 43 16.27 0.86 28.46
C VAL A 43 16.64 -0.17 29.55
N GLY A 44 15.86 -0.28 30.62
CA GLY A 44 16.05 -1.29 31.66
C GLY A 44 15.90 -2.73 31.16
N GLY A 45 14.97 -2.97 30.23
CA GLY A 45 14.77 -4.26 29.57
C GLY A 45 15.93 -4.66 28.65
N VAL A 46 16.51 -3.71 27.92
CA VAL A 46 17.66 -3.96 27.03
C VAL A 46 18.95 -4.23 27.83
N VAL A 47 19.19 -3.50 28.93
CA VAL A 47 20.39 -3.67 29.78
C VAL A 47 20.37 -4.97 30.61
N THR A 48 19.18 -5.50 30.95
CA THR A 48 19.07 -6.82 31.61
C THR A 48 19.13 -7.98 30.62
N TYR A 49 18.66 -7.79 29.38
CA TYR A 49 18.75 -8.78 28.31
C TYR A 49 20.22 -9.02 27.87
N GLU A 50 21.02 -7.96 27.71
CA GLU A 50 22.44 -8.10 27.36
C GLU A 50 23.32 -8.68 28.48
N LYS A 51 22.98 -8.47 29.76
CA LYS A 51 23.70 -9.07 30.90
C LYS A 51 23.40 -10.56 31.07
N PHE A 52 22.19 -11.02 30.74
CA PHE A 52 21.83 -12.44 30.82
C PHE A 52 22.39 -13.26 29.65
N PHE A 53 22.54 -12.66 28.47
CA PHE A 53 23.12 -13.34 27.29
C PHE A 53 24.63 -13.54 27.41
N ASN A 54 25.36 -12.55 27.94
CA ASN A 54 26.83 -12.63 28.11
C ASN A 54 27.30 -13.58 29.23
N LEU A 55 26.40 -14.09 30.07
CA LEU A 55 26.71 -15.12 31.08
C LEU A 55 26.53 -16.56 30.56
N ARG A 56 25.95 -16.74 29.37
CA ARG A 56 25.62 -18.07 28.82
C ARG A 56 26.70 -18.65 27.89
N ASP A 57 27.58 -17.83 27.36
CA ASP A 57 28.66 -18.24 26.44
C ASP A 57 30.01 -18.52 27.11
N GLY A 58 30.01 -18.72 28.43
CA GLY A 58 31.23 -18.94 29.22
C GLY A 58 31.22 -20.21 30.08
N ALA A 59 30.97 -21.40 29.51
CA ALA A 59 31.33 -22.65 30.19
C ALA A 59 31.56 -23.81 29.21
N ALA A 60 32.72 -24.46 29.37
CA ALA A 60 33.25 -25.52 28.54
C ALA A 60 32.48 -26.86 28.62
N THR A 61 32.69 -27.63 27.55
CA THR A 61 32.19 -28.98 27.22
C THR A 61 32.33 -30.07 28.29
N THR A 62 31.33 -30.95 28.41
CA THR A 62 31.50 -32.41 28.68
C THR A 62 30.23 -33.20 28.27
N PRO A 63 30.32 -34.47 27.81
CA PRO A 63 29.20 -35.17 27.21
C PRO A 63 28.44 -36.05 28.23
N VAL A 64 27.10 -36.11 28.12
CA VAL A 64 26.28 -37.07 28.88
C VAL A 64 25.30 -37.79 27.94
N VAL A 65 25.26 -39.12 28.12
CA VAL A 65 24.52 -40.14 27.37
C VAL A 65 23.00 -39.99 27.55
N VAL A 66 22.25 -40.11 26.45
CA VAL A 66 20.77 -40.09 26.45
C VAL A 66 20.23 -41.53 26.45
N VAL A 67 19.43 -41.87 27.47
CA VAL A 67 18.57 -43.06 27.51
C VAL A 67 17.16 -42.64 27.07
N ALA A 68 16.54 -43.38 26.15
CA ALA A 68 15.22 -43.12 25.60
C ALA A 68 14.07 -43.54 26.55
N PRO A 69 12.95 -42.81 26.64
CA PRO A 69 11.76 -43.25 27.35
C PRO A 69 10.73 -43.97 26.45
N GLU A 70 10.03 -44.95 27.03
CA GLU A 70 9.03 -45.85 26.40
C GLU A 70 7.69 -45.18 26.03
N PRO A 71 6.93 -45.74 25.05
CA PRO A 71 5.66 -45.18 24.58
C PRO A 71 4.45 -45.60 25.45
N LYS A 72 3.54 -44.64 25.71
CA LYS A 72 2.25 -44.88 26.38
C LYS A 72 1.18 -45.42 25.43
N LYS A 73 0.43 -46.44 25.90
CA LYS A 73 -0.66 -47.14 25.20
C LYS A 73 -1.94 -46.30 25.10
N VAL A 74 -2.66 -46.46 23.98
CA VAL A 74 -4.00 -45.93 23.69
C VAL A 74 -5.06 -46.99 24.04
N PRO A 75 -6.22 -46.64 24.64
CA PRO A 75 -7.33 -47.58 24.83
C PRO A 75 -8.25 -47.63 23.60
N THR A 76 -8.58 -48.85 23.20
CA THR A 76 -9.62 -49.22 22.22
C THR A 76 -11.02 -49.09 22.81
N ASP A 77 -11.96 -48.52 22.06
CA ASP A 77 -13.38 -48.83 22.19
C ASP A 77 -14.04 -48.94 20.81
N VAL A 78 -14.81 -50.01 20.65
CA VAL A 78 -15.48 -50.49 19.44
C VAL A 78 -16.94 -50.03 19.49
N VAL A 79 -17.44 -49.39 18.43
CA VAL A 79 -18.89 -49.26 18.18
C VAL A 79 -19.19 -49.50 16.70
N SER A 80 -20.07 -50.47 16.46
CA SER A 80 -20.58 -50.96 15.17
C SER A 80 -21.93 -50.35 14.80
N VAL A 81 -22.17 -50.00 13.53
CA VAL A 81 -23.50 -50.08 12.85
C VAL A 81 -23.33 -49.96 11.30
N PRO A 82 -24.32 -50.33 10.42
CA PRO A 82 -24.16 -51.38 9.42
C PRO A 82 -24.45 -50.98 7.94
N ASP A 83 -24.22 -51.92 7.04
CA ASP A 83 -24.41 -51.84 5.58
C ASP A 83 -25.86 -51.63 5.10
N LYS A 84 -26.02 -50.89 3.98
CA LYS A 84 -27.13 -51.06 3.02
C LYS A 84 -26.83 -50.56 1.60
N VAL A 85 -26.53 -51.53 0.72
CA VAL A 85 -27.04 -51.82 -0.65
C VAL A 85 -27.65 -50.67 -1.50
N ILE A 86 -27.08 -50.43 -2.69
CA ILE A 86 -27.73 -50.13 -4.01
C ILE A 86 -26.75 -50.59 -5.12
N THR A 87 -26.85 -51.82 -5.67
CA THR A 87 -27.48 -52.29 -6.93
C THR A 87 -27.02 -51.68 -8.27
N ASP A 88 -26.72 -52.60 -9.18
CA ASP A 88 -26.03 -52.55 -10.48
C ASP A 88 -26.77 -51.95 -11.70
N SER A 89 -25.94 -51.78 -12.76
CA SER A 89 -26.22 -51.89 -14.21
C SER A 89 -26.71 -50.61 -14.91
N ILE A 90 -26.24 -50.23 -16.10
CA ILE A 90 -26.15 -51.03 -17.34
C ILE A 90 -24.98 -50.59 -18.25
N LEU A 91 -24.37 -51.61 -18.86
CA LEU A 91 -23.33 -51.65 -19.89
C LEU A 91 -23.84 -51.32 -21.31
N GLY A 92 -22.89 -50.98 -22.18
CA GLY A 92 -22.95 -51.11 -23.64
C GLY A 92 -21.67 -50.52 -24.26
N GLU A 93 -20.55 -51.25 -24.26
CA GLU A 93 -20.03 -52.05 -25.40
C GLU A 93 -19.65 -51.19 -26.63
N ASN A 94 -18.52 -51.32 -27.33
CA ASN A 94 -17.41 -52.28 -27.34
C ASN A 94 -16.31 -51.69 -28.26
N LEU A 95 -15.02 -52.00 -27.98
CA LEU A 95 -13.98 -52.47 -28.95
C LEU A 95 -12.54 -52.36 -28.37
N VAL A 96 -12.15 -53.45 -27.70
CA VAL A 96 -10.88 -54.25 -27.73
C VAL A 96 -10.01 -53.97 -28.98
N ASP A 97 -8.66 -54.01 -29.04
CA ASP A 97 -7.62 -54.76 -28.31
C ASP A 97 -6.22 -54.23 -28.71
N LYS A 98 -5.23 -54.25 -27.80
CA LYS A 98 -3.98 -55.04 -27.92
C LYS A 98 -2.95 -54.74 -26.80
N SER A 99 -2.77 -55.76 -25.94
CA SER A 99 -1.56 -56.18 -25.18
C SER A 99 -0.88 -55.15 -24.28
N GLY A 100 -0.91 -55.21 -22.95
CA GLY A 100 -0.75 -56.37 -22.04
C GLY A 100 0.73 -56.63 -21.74
N ASP A 101 1.22 -56.89 -20.53
CA ASP A 101 0.77 -56.61 -19.17
C ASP A 101 1.99 -56.92 -18.30
N GLY A 102 2.32 -56.01 -17.38
CA GLY A 102 3.31 -56.20 -16.33
C GLY A 102 2.86 -55.45 -15.10
N VAL A 103 2.16 -56.16 -14.22
CA VAL A 103 1.40 -55.72 -13.06
C VAL A 103 2.20 -54.79 -12.15
N ALA A 104 1.76 -53.53 -12.05
CA ALA A 104 2.17 -52.60 -11.00
C ALA A 104 1.13 -52.62 -9.88
N VAL A 105 1.64 -52.83 -8.67
CA VAL A 105 0.91 -52.70 -7.40
C VAL A 105 0.34 -51.28 -7.33
N VAL A 106 -0.95 -51.18 -7.02
CA VAL A 106 -1.64 -49.93 -6.75
C VAL A 106 -1.10 -49.37 -5.44
N ASP A 107 -0.28 -48.31 -5.56
CA ASP A 107 0.15 -47.45 -4.46
C ASP A 107 -0.91 -46.35 -4.29
N ASP A 108 -1.44 -46.20 -3.08
CA ASP A 108 -2.53 -45.32 -2.73
C ASP A 108 -2.02 -43.89 -2.54
N GLY A 109 -1.95 -43.16 -3.66
CA GLY A 109 -1.48 -41.78 -3.76
C GLY A 109 -1.82 -40.83 -2.61
N ARG A 110 -0.93 -40.80 -1.61
CA ARG A 110 -0.75 -39.71 -0.66
C ARG A 110 0.74 -39.44 -0.46
N ASP A 111 1.09 -38.16 -0.62
CA ASP A 111 2.29 -37.49 -0.12
C ASP A 111 3.61 -37.61 -0.88
N ASP A 112 3.61 -37.30 -2.18
CA ASP A 112 4.75 -36.68 -2.86
C ASP A 112 4.69 -35.15 -2.72
N LEU A 113 4.94 -34.68 -1.48
CA LEU A 113 5.40 -33.31 -1.28
C LEU A 113 6.73 -33.13 -2.03
N PRO A 114 6.90 -32.06 -2.85
CA PRO A 114 8.19 -31.78 -3.46
C PRO A 114 9.25 -31.65 -2.36
N PRO A 115 10.50 -32.12 -2.59
CA PRO A 115 11.54 -32.05 -1.59
C PRO A 115 11.68 -30.61 -1.08
N PRO A 116 11.86 -30.41 0.24
CA PRO A 116 11.99 -29.07 0.80
C PRO A 116 13.14 -28.35 0.07
N PRO A 117 12.94 -27.08 -0.32
CA PRO A 117 13.98 -26.35 -1.01
C PRO A 117 15.25 -26.36 -0.16
N PRO A 118 16.42 -26.64 -0.76
CA PRO A 118 17.67 -26.65 -0.02
C PRO A 118 17.89 -25.29 0.65
N LYS A 119 18.14 -25.32 1.95
CA LYS A 119 18.51 -24.12 2.73
C LYS A 119 19.96 -23.79 2.41
N PHE A 120 20.18 -22.71 1.66
CA PHE A 120 21.52 -22.21 1.36
C PHE A 120 21.85 -21.03 2.27
N LYS A 121 23.08 -20.98 2.81
CA LYS A 121 23.61 -19.73 3.37
C LYS A 121 23.92 -18.78 2.21
N ASN A 122 23.88 -17.46 2.43
CA ASN A 122 24.14 -16.46 1.37
C ASN A 122 25.47 -16.70 0.63
N GLU A 123 26.51 -17.21 1.32
CA GLU A 123 27.82 -17.55 0.73
C GLU A 123 27.77 -18.76 -0.22
N ASP A 124 26.85 -19.72 0.01
CA ASP A 124 26.66 -20.89 -0.86
C ASP A 124 25.96 -20.52 -2.18
N ILE A 125 25.16 -19.45 -2.16
CA ILE A 125 24.34 -19.00 -3.29
C ILE A 125 25.22 -18.50 -4.43
N ASP A 126 26.25 -17.69 -4.17
CA ASP A 126 27.11 -17.13 -5.23
C ASP A 126 27.92 -18.24 -5.93
N ALA A 127 28.44 -19.21 -5.17
CA ALA A 127 29.17 -20.35 -5.71
C ALA A 127 28.27 -21.34 -6.48
N LEU A 128 27.01 -21.52 -6.06
CA LEU A 128 26.01 -22.36 -6.75
C LEU A 128 25.43 -21.72 -8.00
N THR A 129 25.22 -20.40 -7.98
CA THR A 129 24.68 -19.59 -9.08
C THR A 129 25.57 -19.75 -10.31
N LEU A 130 26.88 -19.53 -10.18
CA LEU A 130 27.81 -19.56 -11.32
C LEU A 130 28.12 -20.98 -11.84
N ARG A 131 28.08 -22.01 -10.98
CA ARG A 131 28.38 -23.40 -11.40
C ARG A 131 27.21 -24.09 -12.10
N LYS A 132 25.97 -23.67 -11.84
CA LYS A 132 24.76 -24.35 -12.33
C LYS A 132 23.93 -23.52 -13.33
N TYR A 133 24.04 -22.20 -13.29
CA TYR A 133 23.33 -21.34 -14.24
C TYR A 133 23.94 -21.45 -15.64
N LYS A 134 23.08 -21.69 -16.63
CA LYS A 134 23.43 -21.57 -18.05
C LYS A 134 22.77 -20.33 -18.62
N THR A 135 23.58 -19.38 -19.08
CA THR A 135 23.14 -18.17 -19.77
C THR A 135 22.19 -18.53 -20.91
N VAL A 136 21.04 -17.85 -20.97
CA VAL A 136 20.03 -18.07 -22.02
C VAL A 136 20.30 -17.15 -23.22
N SER A 137 21.09 -16.09 -23.02
CA SER A 137 21.58 -15.23 -24.09
C SER A 137 22.61 -15.89 -25.00
N THR A 138 22.63 -15.46 -26.26
CA THR A 138 23.47 -16.04 -27.32
C THR A 138 24.77 -15.26 -27.55
N ARG A 139 24.94 -14.10 -26.90
CA ARG A 139 26.11 -13.22 -27.10
C ARG A 139 26.50 -12.51 -25.82
N LEU A 140 27.81 -12.47 -25.58
CA LEU A 140 28.42 -11.81 -24.43
C LEU A 140 29.18 -10.55 -24.87
N THR A 141 29.32 -9.61 -23.94
CA THR A 141 30.11 -8.37 -24.09
C THR A 141 30.90 -8.12 -22.81
N THR A 142 31.92 -7.27 -22.87
CA THR A 142 32.64 -6.81 -21.68
C THR A 142 31.83 -5.76 -20.92
N ALA A 143 31.98 -5.74 -19.60
CA ALA A 143 31.50 -4.64 -18.76
C ALA A 143 32.12 -3.31 -19.21
N HIS A 144 31.34 -2.25 -19.17
CA HIS A 144 31.81 -0.89 -19.43
C HIS A 144 31.53 -0.02 -18.21
N LEU A 145 32.59 0.35 -17.50
CA LEU A 145 32.56 1.18 -16.29
C LEU A 145 33.35 2.47 -16.53
N GLY A 146 32.85 3.57 -15.98
CA GLY A 146 33.63 4.79 -15.85
C GLY A 146 34.79 4.61 -14.87
N THR A 147 35.87 5.36 -15.09
CA THR A 147 37.04 5.36 -14.19
C THR A 147 37.23 6.69 -13.46
N GLU A 148 36.63 7.77 -13.97
CA GLU A 148 36.74 9.11 -13.39
C GLU A 148 35.46 9.50 -12.65
N ILE A 149 35.61 9.86 -11.37
CA ILE A 149 34.49 10.29 -10.53
C ILE A 149 34.35 11.83 -10.54
N SER A 150 33.19 12.32 -10.96
CA SER A 150 32.84 13.75 -10.98
C SER A 150 32.75 14.33 -9.56
N LYS A 151 32.71 15.66 -9.44
CA LYS A 151 32.52 16.34 -8.15
C LYS A 151 31.15 15.98 -7.54
N GLU A 152 30.13 15.91 -8.38
CA GLU A 152 28.76 15.57 -8.02
C GLU A 152 28.67 14.12 -7.54
N ALA A 153 29.34 13.20 -8.23
CA ALA A 153 29.43 11.80 -7.81
C ALA A 153 30.19 11.65 -6.48
N LYS A 154 31.30 12.37 -6.28
CA LYS A 154 32.01 12.39 -4.99
C LYS A 154 31.12 12.87 -3.84
N ALA A 155 30.29 13.89 -4.07
CA ALA A 155 29.35 14.38 -3.05
C ALA A 155 28.25 13.36 -2.75
N ALA A 156 27.71 12.69 -3.77
CA ALA A 156 26.71 11.64 -3.57
C ALA A 156 27.28 10.42 -2.86
N HIS A 157 28.50 9.99 -3.21
CA HIS A 157 29.18 8.85 -2.60
C HIS A 157 29.50 9.05 -1.11
N GLN A 158 29.37 10.26 -0.57
CA GLN A 158 29.47 10.55 0.86
C GLN A 158 28.13 10.38 1.61
N VAL A 159 27.03 10.27 0.88
CA VAL A 159 25.70 10.04 1.45
C VAL A 159 25.50 8.52 1.55
N HIS A 160 25.92 7.97 2.68
CA HIS A 160 25.73 6.56 2.99
C HIS A 160 24.40 6.33 3.69
N ALA A 161 23.55 5.51 3.09
CA ALA A 161 22.28 5.09 3.63
C ALA A 161 22.03 3.66 3.16
N THR A 162 22.01 2.72 4.10
CA THR A 162 21.81 1.29 3.82
C THR A 162 20.83 0.67 4.83
N PRO A 163 20.27 -0.51 4.55
CA PRO A 163 19.42 -1.21 5.52
C PRO A 163 20.15 -1.52 6.83
N GLU A 164 21.44 -1.85 6.74
CA GLU A 164 22.29 -2.20 7.88
C GLU A 164 22.81 -0.96 8.63
N GLU A 165 23.03 0.14 7.92
CA GLU A 165 23.52 1.41 8.48
C GLU A 165 22.66 2.59 7.97
N PRO A 166 21.52 2.86 8.62
CA PRO A 166 20.58 3.90 8.18
C PRO A 166 21.10 5.32 8.42
N LEU A 167 20.91 6.19 7.43
CA LEU A 167 21.29 7.61 7.53
C LEU A 167 20.28 8.37 8.39
N GLN A 168 20.76 9.05 9.43
CA GLN A 168 19.93 9.93 10.25
C GLN A 168 19.66 11.26 9.53
N VAL A 169 18.39 11.61 9.37
CA VAL A 169 17.91 12.85 8.75
C VAL A 169 16.99 13.58 9.72
N ASN A 170 17.51 14.61 10.39
CA ASN A 170 16.74 15.31 11.41
C ASN A 170 15.56 16.06 10.78
N ARG A 171 14.33 15.61 11.04
CA ARG A 171 13.08 16.17 10.48
C ARG A 171 12.89 17.68 10.73
N GLY A 172 13.51 18.23 11.77
CA GLY A 172 13.49 19.66 12.08
C GLY A 172 14.55 20.49 11.34
N ASP A 173 15.54 19.83 10.73
CA ASP A 173 16.64 20.48 10.03
C ASP A 173 16.33 20.62 8.53
N SER A 174 15.59 21.68 8.21
CA SER A 174 15.30 22.03 6.82
C SER A 174 16.55 22.24 5.95
N GLY A 175 17.69 22.61 6.56
CA GLY A 175 18.95 22.78 5.86
C GLY A 175 19.55 21.45 5.42
N GLN A 176 19.57 20.46 6.33
CA GLN A 176 20.02 19.10 6.03
C GLN A 176 19.16 18.45 4.94
N VAL A 177 17.82 18.55 5.04
CA VAL A 177 16.92 18.00 4.03
C VAL A 177 17.14 18.64 2.66
N ALA A 178 17.28 19.98 2.61
CA ALA A 178 17.57 20.70 1.38
C ALA A 178 18.95 20.34 0.80
N HIS A 179 19.95 20.10 1.65
CA HIS A 179 21.27 19.65 1.24
C HIS A 179 21.20 18.28 0.54
N TYR A 180 20.60 17.27 1.16
CA TYR A 180 20.47 15.94 0.54
C TYR A 180 19.62 15.95 -0.72
N ALA A 181 18.57 16.79 -0.77
CA ALA A 181 17.79 17.01 -1.98
C ALA A 181 18.67 17.54 -3.13
N ALA A 182 19.52 18.53 -2.85
CA ALA A 182 20.42 19.12 -3.84
C ALA A 182 21.51 18.13 -4.28
N VAL A 183 22.12 17.39 -3.36
CA VAL A 183 23.13 16.35 -3.67
C VAL A 183 22.51 15.28 -4.56
N THR A 184 21.33 14.76 -4.20
CA THR A 184 20.62 13.74 -4.98
C THR A 184 20.30 14.25 -6.39
N LYS A 185 19.74 15.45 -6.52
CA LYS A 185 19.40 16.03 -7.82
C LYS A 185 20.63 16.24 -8.69
N ASN A 186 21.67 16.89 -8.16
CA ASN A 186 22.89 17.18 -8.90
C ASN A 186 23.60 15.91 -9.35
N TYR A 187 23.56 14.84 -8.52
CA TYR A 187 24.13 13.56 -8.89
C TYR A 187 23.43 12.97 -10.12
N TRP A 188 22.10 12.88 -10.09
CA TRP A 188 21.32 12.33 -11.20
C TRP A 188 21.42 13.16 -12.48
N ASP A 189 21.47 14.49 -12.38
CA ASP A 189 21.67 15.39 -13.52
C ASP A 189 23.06 15.25 -14.17
N SER A 190 24.05 14.75 -13.41
CA SER A 190 25.44 14.60 -13.85
C SER A 190 25.79 13.25 -14.46
N ILE A 191 24.86 12.27 -14.47
CA ILE A 191 25.16 10.92 -14.92
C ILE A 191 25.48 10.88 -16.40
N ASP A 192 26.72 10.52 -16.70
CA ASP A 192 27.22 10.20 -18.02
C ASP A 192 27.48 8.68 -18.12
N PRO A 193 26.81 7.94 -19.04
CA PRO A 193 27.03 6.51 -19.20
C PRO A 193 28.50 6.11 -19.50
N ASP A 194 29.31 7.02 -20.06
CA ASP A 194 30.75 6.81 -20.28
C ASP A 194 31.60 6.88 -19.01
N ARG A 195 31.09 7.56 -17.98
CA ARG A 195 31.87 7.92 -16.77
C ARG A 195 31.17 7.50 -15.49
N CYS A 196 30.08 6.74 -15.60
CA CYS A 196 29.32 6.30 -14.45
C CYS A 196 30.16 5.32 -13.64
N VAL A 197 30.34 5.63 -12.37
CA VAL A 197 30.96 4.76 -11.37
C VAL A 197 29.88 4.20 -10.45
N PRO A 198 30.03 2.96 -9.95
CA PRO A 198 29.10 2.41 -8.97
C PRO A 198 29.06 3.28 -7.71
N HIS A 199 27.86 3.48 -7.15
CA HIS A 199 27.75 4.04 -5.81
C HIS A 199 28.26 3.01 -4.78
N PRO A 200 28.98 3.40 -3.72
CA PRO A 200 29.48 2.47 -2.70
C PRO A 200 28.37 1.58 -2.11
N ASP A 201 27.20 2.16 -1.85
CA ASP A 201 26.06 1.46 -1.25
C ASP A 201 25.29 0.54 -2.23
N ALA A 202 25.64 0.52 -3.52
CA ALA A 202 24.92 -0.29 -4.51
C ALA A 202 24.89 -1.79 -4.15
N ASN A 203 25.96 -2.27 -3.49
CA ASN A 203 26.06 -3.65 -3.03
C ASN A 203 25.15 -3.95 -1.83
N SER A 204 24.87 -2.97 -0.97
CA SER A 204 23.93 -3.11 0.14
C SER A 204 22.49 -3.02 -0.36
N PHE A 205 22.20 -2.02 -1.21
CA PHE A 205 20.90 -1.89 -1.85
C PHE A 205 21.00 -1.15 -3.19
N PRO A 206 20.40 -1.68 -4.28
CA PRO A 206 19.53 -2.86 -4.37
C PRO A 206 20.22 -4.21 -4.18
N GLY A 207 21.55 -4.27 -4.18
CA GLY A 207 22.28 -5.50 -3.92
C GLY A 207 23.38 -5.77 -4.94
N LYS A 208 24.30 -6.64 -4.56
CA LYS A 208 25.43 -7.03 -5.40
C LYS A 208 25.00 -7.98 -6.53
N VAL A 209 25.48 -7.72 -7.75
CA VAL A 209 25.45 -8.71 -8.84
C VAL A 209 26.51 -9.77 -8.58
N ALA A 210 26.18 -11.06 -8.76
CA ALA A 210 27.13 -12.15 -8.52
C ALA A 210 28.46 -11.94 -9.27
N ASP A 211 29.57 -12.27 -8.61
CA ASP A 211 30.91 -12.06 -9.16
C ASP A 211 31.11 -12.85 -10.46
N GLY A 212 31.73 -12.23 -11.47
CA GLY A 212 31.96 -12.89 -12.76
C GLY A 212 30.69 -13.12 -13.60
N ALA A 213 29.54 -12.54 -13.23
CA ALA A 213 28.33 -12.61 -14.04
C ALA A 213 28.56 -12.09 -15.47
N ASP A 214 28.09 -12.84 -16.45
CA ASP A 214 28.21 -12.45 -17.85
C ASP A 214 27.37 -11.21 -18.18
N ARG A 215 27.92 -10.35 -19.05
CA ARG A 215 27.17 -9.24 -19.64
C ARG A 215 26.69 -9.67 -21.01
N VAL A 216 25.40 -9.53 -21.25
CA VAL A 216 24.71 -10.15 -22.39
C VAL A 216 24.24 -9.12 -23.43
N ILE A 217 24.00 -9.61 -24.64
CA ILE A 217 23.24 -8.92 -25.68
C ILE A 217 21.96 -9.68 -25.93
N THR A 218 20.84 -9.12 -25.49
CA THR A 218 19.54 -9.80 -25.52
C THR A 218 18.49 -8.93 -26.20
N ALA A 219 17.68 -9.53 -27.07
CA ALA A 219 16.56 -8.86 -27.70
C ALA A 219 15.24 -9.25 -27.03
N VAL A 220 14.50 -8.24 -26.56
CA VAL A 220 13.16 -8.43 -26.00
C VAL A 220 12.09 -8.06 -27.03
N ASN A 221 11.11 -8.95 -27.17
CA ASN A 221 9.97 -8.75 -28.05
C ASN A 221 8.75 -8.34 -27.22
N LEU A 222 8.32 -7.09 -27.33
CA LEU A 222 7.34 -6.49 -26.44
C LEU A 222 6.07 -6.14 -27.20
N VAL A 223 4.93 -6.43 -26.60
CA VAL A 223 3.61 -6.07 -27.13
C VAL A 223 3.37 -4.58 -26.88
N VAL A 224 3.01 -3.83 -27.93
CA VAL A 224 2.94 -2.35 -27.90
C VAL A 224 1.66 -1.81 -27.26
N ASN A 225 0.58 -2.60 -27.28
CA ASN A 225 -0.74 -2.17 -26.80
C ASN A 225 -0.99 -2.43 -25.30
N ILE A 226 0.04 -2.85 -24.55
CA ILE A 226 -0.04 -3.05 -23.10
C ILE A 226 0.80 -1.93 -22.43
N PRO A 227 0.17 -0.84 -21.98
CA PRO A 227 0.88 0.32 -21.45
C PRO A 227 1.62 0.04 -20.13
N ARG A 228 2.36 1.05 -19.66
CA ARG A 228 3.21 1.02 -18.46
C ARG A 228 4.40 0.05 -18.63
N TRP A 229 4.95 -0.45 -17.53
CA TRP A 229 6.23 -1.15 -17.52
C TRP A 229 6.13 -2.56 -18.10
N ARG A 230 7.06 -2.86 -19.01
CA ARG A 230 7.29 -4.20 -19.56
C ARG A 230 8.55 -4.79 -18.94
N SER A 231 8.39 -5.91 -18.25
CA SER A 231 9.47 -6.72 -17.68
C SER A 231 10.36 -7.27 -18.79
N THR A 232 11.68 -7.24 -18.58
CA THR A 232 12.66 -7.71 -19.58
C THR A 232 13.43 -8.95 -19.15
N GLY A 233 13.42 -9.28 -17.84
CA GLY A 233 14.28 -10.33 -17.28
C GLY A 233 15.77 -9.95 -17.27
N LEU A 234 16.08 -8.65 -17.36
CA LEU A 234 17.44 -8.13 -17.40
C LEU A 234 17.67 -7.12 -16.27
N TYR A 235 18.92 -6.98 -15.86
CA TYR A 235 19.39 -6.12 -14.79
C TYR A 235 20.59 -5.30 -15.26
N ALA A 236 20.64 -4.01 -14.93
CA ALA A 236 21.83 -3.20 -15.12
C ALA A 236 22.75 -3.35 -13.92
N ALA A 237 23.96 -3.85 -14.13
CA ALA A 237 24.97 -3.87 -13.07
C ALA A 237 25.30 -2.43 -12.62
N PRO A 238 25.59 -2.20 -11.33
CA PRO A 238 25.88 -0.87 -10.82
C PRO A 238 26.98 -0.15 -11.63
N GLY A 239 26.70 1.08 -12.06
CA GLY A 239 27.63 1.92 -12.82
C GLY A 239 27.85 1.53 -14.28
N GLU A 240 27.43 0.35 -14.72
CA GLU A 240 27.71 -0.13 -16.07
C GLU A 240 26.80 0.51 -17.13
N ARG A 241 27.35 0.77 -18.32
CA ARG A 241 26.56 1.26 -19.45
C ARG A 241 25.65 0.16 -20.01
N ILE A 242 24.39 0.51 -20.17
CA ILE A 242 23.40 -0.21 -20.97
C ILE A 242 23.13 0.53 -22.26
N THR A 243 23.15 -0.20 -23.39
CA THR A 243 22.75 0.34 -24.70
C THR A 243 21.46 -0.30 -25.16
N PHE A 244 20.46 0.54 -25.47
CA PHE A 244 19.19 0.16 -26.07
C PHE A 244 19.22 0.46 -27.55
N ARG A 245 18.96 -0.56 -28.38
CA ARG A 245 18.90 -0.44 -29.84
C ARG A 245 17.52 -0.80 -30.35
N LEU A 246 16.99 0.06 -31.20
CA LEU A 246 15.65 -0.03 -31.75
C LEU A 246 15.62 0.42 -33.21
N ASN A 247 14.56 0.02 -33.93
CA ASN A 247 14.35 0.50 -35.29
C ASN A 247 13.92 1.97 -35.28
N SER A 248 14.20 2.71 -36.35
CA SER A 248 13.87 4.14 -36.46
C SER A 248 12.39 4.44 -36.28
N GLU A 249 11.50 3.52 -36.68
CA GLU A 249 10.06 3.68 -36.49
C GLU A 249 9.62 3.43 -35.05
N ASP A 250 10.33 2.59 -34.30
CA ASP A 250 10.03 2.30 -32.89
C ASP A 250 10.40 3.48 -31.99
N ALA A 251 11.40 4.26 -32.39
CA ALA A 251 11.88 5.43 -31.64
C ALA A 251 10.83 6.54 -31.52
N LYS A 252 9.84 6.54 -32.44
CA LYS A 252 8.74 7.51 -32.46
C LYS A 252 7.60 7.11 -31.53
N LEU A 253 7.66 5.92 -30.93
CA LEU A 253 6.60 5.38 -30.06
C LEU A 253 6.68 5.90 -28.62
N GLY A 254 7.51 6.91 -28.32
CA GLY A 254 7.57 7.52 -26.99
C GLY A 254 7.89 6.53 -25.86
N LEU A 255 8.69 5.51 -26.17
CA LEU A 255 9.12 4.49 -25.22
C LEU A 255 10.10 5.10 -24.22
N VAL A 256 10.10 4.59 -22.99
CA VAL A 256 11.04 5.01 -21.95
C VAL A 256 11.77 3.79 -21.40
N ALA A 257 13.09 3.83 -21.36
CA ALA A 257 13.87 2.86 -20.60
C ALA A 257 13.89 3.28 -19.13
N ARG A 258 13.74 2.30 -18.24
CA ARG A 258 13.86 2.47 -16.78
C ARG A 258 14.88 1.47 -16.25
N ILE A 259 15.70 1.91 -15.30
CA ILE A 259 16.56 1.05 -14.50
C ILE A 259 16.16 1.23 -13.03
N GLY A 260 15.65 0.16 -12.41
CA GLY A 260 15.15 0.11 -11.03
C GLY A 260 13.63 -0.17 -10.95
N CYS A 261 13.23 -1.17 -10.17
CA CYS A 261 11.81 -1.46 -9.86
C CYS A 261 11.22 -0.48 -8.84
N HIS A 262 12.04 0.07 -7.95
CA HIS A 262 11.64 1.01 -6.90
C HIS A 262 11.19 2.34 -7.51
N ARG A 263 10.20 2.98 -6.90
CA ARG A 263 9.63 4.25 -7.38
C ARG A 263 9.80 5.40 -6.40
N ASP A 264 10.02 5.09 -5.13
CA ASP A 264 9.92 6.06 -4.06
C ASP A 264 11.15 6.95 -3.94
N SER A 265 10.88 8.24 -3.78
CA SER A 265 11.88 9.25 -3.40
C SER A 265 11.78 9.51 -1.91
N LEU A 266 12.91 9.38 -1.21
CA LEU A 266 12.98 9.70 0.22
C LEU A 266 13.20 11.19 0.47
N VAL A 267 13.57 11.95 -0.57
CA VAL A 267 13.76 13.40 -0.50
C VAL A 267 12.47 14.08 -0.06
N GLY A 268 12.54 14.89 1.00
CA GLY A 268 11.37 15.58 1.57
C GLY A 268 10.42 14.66 2.35
N GLY A 269 10.82 13.40 2.57
CA GLY A 269 10.12 12.46 3.45
C GLY A 269 10.04 12.96 4.88
N LYS A 270 9.10 12.40 5.65
CA LYS A 270 8.85 12.77 7.06
C LYS A 270 9.57 11.86 8.05
N ARG A 271 10.35 10.89 7.56
CA ARG A 271 11.12 9.96 8.38
C ARG A 271 12.45 10.59 8.78
N ASP A 272 12.90 10.20 9.95
CA ASP A 272 14.15 10.63 10.57
C ASP A 272 15.33 9.73 10.25
N GLN A 273 15.08 8.63 9.53
CA GLN A 273 16.09 7.68 9.07
C GLN A 273 15.80 7.28 7.63
N TRP A 274 16.86 7.11 6.84
CA TRP A 274 16.79 6.55 5.48
C TRP A 274 17.64 5.28 5.40
N HIS A 275 17.00 4.17 5.02
CA HIS A 275 17.64 2.85 4.87
C HIS A 275 18.17 2.59 3.45
N ARG A 276 18.16 3.58 2.57
CA ARG A 276 18.81 3.54 1.25
C ARG A 276 19.06 4.96 0.74
N PHE A 277 19.87 5.09 -0.30
CA PHE A 277 20.02 6.36 -1.00
C PHE A 277 18.64 6.90 -1.49
N PRO A 278 18.39 8.23 -1.46
CA PRO A 278 17.04 8.77 -1.57
C PRO A 278 16.30 8.42 -2.86
N VAL A 279 17.03 8.34 -3.96
CA VAL A 279 16.51 7.97 -5.29
C VAL A 279 17.53 7.05 -5.93
N ILE A 280 17.13 5.83 -6.29
CA ILE A 280 18.00 4.79 -6.89
C ILE A 280 17.57 4.40 -8.31
N THR A 281 16.46 4.96 -8.80
CA THR A 281 15.87 4.65 -10.11
C THR A 281 16.02 5.84 -11.04
N ASN A 282 16.35 5.58 -12.30
CA ASN A 282 16.36 6.59 -13.35
C ASN A 282 15.65 6.11 -14.62
N THR A 283 15.29 7.06 -15.48
CA THR A 283 14.62 6.78 -16.75
C THR A 283 15.22 7.60 -17.90
N LYS A 284 15.12 7.11 -19.13
CA LYS A 284 15.57 7.80 -20.34
C LYS A 284 14.66 7.49 -21.52
N ALA A 285 14.28 8.50 -22.29
CA ALA A 285 13.49 8.31 -23.50
C ALA A 285 14.28 7.49 -24.53
N LEU A 286 13.60 6.56 -25.20
CA LEU A 286 14.14 5.77 -26.31
C LEU A 286 13.73 6.41 -27.64
N ASP A 287 14.20 7.63 -27.88
CA ASP A 287 13.81 8.51 -28.99
C ASP A 287 14.78 8.45 -30.20
N LYS A 288 15.81 7.62 -30.11
CA LYS A 288 16.84 7.41 -31.14
C LYS A 288 17.04 5.91 -31.39
N ARG A 289 17.68 5.57 -32.52
CA ARG A 289 18.03 4.17 -32.85
C ARG A 289 18.93 3.50 -31.82
N SER A 290 19.78 4.29 -31.16
CA SER A 290 20.69 3.84 -30.11
C SER A 290 20.61 4.86 -28.98
N VAL A 291 20.29 4.38 -27.78
CA VAL A 291 20.24 5.19 -26.57
C VAL A 291 21.04 4.48 -25.49
N GLU A 292 21.90 5.23 -24.83
CA GLU A 292 22.79 4.72 -23.79
C GLU A 292 22.43 5.31 -22.44
N MET A 293 22.52 4.50 -21.41
CA MET A 293 22.13 4.85 -20.04
C MET A 293 22.99 4.08 -19.04
N ALA A 294 23.26 4.66 -17.88
CA ALA A 294 23.84 3.95 -16.75
C ALA A 294 23.07 4.31 -15.48
N ASN A 295 23.18 3.47 -14.46
CA ASN A 295 22.63 3.73 -13.13
C ASN A 295 23.69 3.35 -12.09
N PRO A 296 24.13 4.28 -11.22
CA PRO A 296 25.17 3.99 -10.22
C PRO A 296 24.81 2.89 -9.22
N PHE A 297 23.53 2.64 -8.98
CA PHE A 297 23.02 1.61 -8.07
C PHE A 297 22.68 0.31 -8.81
N GLY A 298 22.56 0.36 -10.13
CA GLY A 298 22.01 -0.73 -10.92
C GLY A 298 20.50 -0.88 -10.74
N GLY A 299 19.93 -1.94 -11.29
CA GLY A 299 18.51 -2.24 -11.13
C GLY A 299 17.91 -3.03 -12.29
N SER A 300 16.73 -3.62 -12.07
CA SER A 300 15.97 -4.29 -13.12
C SER A 300 15.65 -3.33 -14.26
N ILE A 301 15.78 -3.79 -15.50
CA ILE A 301 15.56 -3.00 -16.71
C ILE A 301 14.11 -3.19 -17.18
N TYR A 302 13.42 -2.07 -17.44
CA TYR A 302 12.06 -2.06 -17.98
C TYR A 302 11.99 -1.19 -19.23
N ILE A 303 11.07 -1.55 -20.12
CA ILE A 303 10.61 -0.65 -21.18
C ILE A 303 9.20 -0.18 -20.82
N GLU A 304 9.03 1.11 -20.58
CA GLU A 304 7.72 1.70 -20.35
C GLU A 304 7.04 2.03 -21.67
N MET A 305 5.85 1.49 -21.85
CA MET A 305 4.95 1.74 -22.97
C MET A 305 4.01 2.89 -22.61
N PRO A 306 3.85 3.92 -23.45
CA PRO A 306 2.89 4.98 -23.19
C PRO A 306 1.45 4.45 -23.26
N ASP A 307 0.55 5.11 -22.53
CA ASP A 307 -0.87 4.79 -22.55
C ASP A 307 -1.58 5.42 -23.74
N ARG A 308 -1.59 4.68 -24.85
CA ARG A 308 -2.13 5.12 -26.15
C ARG A 308 -3.23 4.17 -26.59
N ALA A 309 -4.47 4.46 -26.19
CA ALA A 309 -5.63 3.62 -26.51
C ALA A 309 -5.83 3.42 -28.03
N GLU A 310 -5.33 4.34 -28.86
CA GLU A 310 -5.36 4.29 -30.31
C GLU A 310 -4.38 3.28 -30.94
N TRP A 311 -3.33 2.84 -30.21
CA TRP A 311 -2.30 1.92 -30.71
C TRP A 311 -2.70 0.45 -30.68
N VAL A 312 -3.91 0.14 -30.17
CA VAL A 312 -4.46 -1.21 -30.12
C VAL A 312 -4.60 -1.85 -31.51
N LYS A 313 -4.58 -1.06 -32.60
CA LYS A 313 -4.90 -1.52 -33.96
C LYS A 313 -3.76 -1.49 -34.99
N SER A 314 -2.57 -0.97 -34.68
CA SER A 314 -1.58 -0.65 -35.73
C SER A 314 -0.23 -1.37 -35.66
N ARG A 315 0.13 -2.06 -34.56
CA ARG A 315 1.40 -2.80 -34.45
C ARG A 315 1.43 -3.75 -33.27
N ASP A 316 1.64 -5.05 -33.50
CA ASP A 316 1.51 -6.04 -32.42
C ASP A 316 2.74 -6.09 -31.50
N ARG A 317 3.95 -5.93 -32.05
CA ARG A 317 5.20 -6.07 -31.29
C ARG A 317 6.31 -5.13 -31.75
N ILE A 318 7.18 -4.76 -30.81
CA ILE A 318 8.49 -4.14 -31.06
C ILE A 318 9.61 -5.05 -30.58
N ARG A 319 10.79 -4.89 -31.18
CA ARG A 319 12.02 -5.55 -30.75
C ARG A 319 12.98 -4.49 -30.23
N VAL A 320 13.39 -4.61 -28.96
CA VAL A 320 14.43 -3.77 -28.36
C VAL A 320 15.63 -4.68 -28.06
N GLU A 321 16.78 -4.38 -28.62
CA GLU A 321 18.04 -5.06 -28.28
C GLU A 321 18.73 -4.29 -27.15
N ILE A 322 19.05 -5.01 -26.07
CA ILE A 322 19.63 -4.49 -24.84
C ILE A 322 21.02 -5.10 -24.71
N VAL A 323 22.05 -4.24 -24.63
CA VAL A 323 23.47 -4.60 -24.63
C VAL A 323 24.07 -4.20 -23.28
N GLY A 324 24.86 -5.10 -22.69
CA GLY A 324 25.62 -4.85 -21.45
C GLY A 324 24.85 -5.18 -20.18
N ALA A 325 23.66 -5.78 -20.29
CA ALA A 325 22.86 -6.16 -19.15
C ALA A 325 23.31 -7.50 -18.55
N VAL A 326 22.85 -7.80 -17.35
CA VAL A 326 22.99 -9.07 -16.65
C VAL A 326 21.62 -9.78 -16.65
N GLU A 327 21.59 -11.09 -16.79
CA GLU A 327 20.32 -11.83 -16.71
C GLU A 327 19.79 -11.86 -15.27
N ALA A 328 18.47 -11.67 -15.13
CA ALA A 328 17.77 -11.65 -13.85
C ALA A 328 16.77 -12.80 -13.76
N PRO A 329 16.49 -13.32 -12.55
CA PRO A 329 15.44 -14.31 -12.38
C PRO A 329 14.11 -13.79 -12.91
N ILE A 330 13.49 -14.56 -13.79
CA ILE A 330 12.18 -14.22 -14.33
C ILE A 330 11.36 -15.48 -14.56
N TYR A 331 10.14 -15.46 -14.01
CA TYR A 331 9.09 -16.40 -14.33
C TYR A 331 7.99 -15.66 -15.11
N GLU A 332 7.52 -16.24 -16.19
CA GLU A 332 6.36 -15.75 -16.94
C GLU A 332 5.29 -16.85 -16.99
N LEU A 333 4.11 -16.56 -16.42
CA LEU A 333 2.99 -17.49 -16.38
C LEU A 333 2.60 -17.95 -17.80
N GLY A 334 2.50 -19.27 -17.98
CA GLY A 334 2.19 -19.89 -19.27
C GLY A 334 3.34 -19.89 -20.29
N LYS A 335 4.51 -19.33 -19.98
CA LYS A 335 5.68 -19.33 -20.86
C LYS A 335 6.91 -20.03 -20.26
N THR A 336 7.16 -19.86 -18.97
CA THR A 336 8.31 -20.48 -18.29
C THR A 336 7.94 -21.89 -17.86
N SER A 337 8.58 -22.90 -18.43
CA SER A 337 8.40 -24.29 -18.00
C SER A 337 9.05 -24.55 -16.63
N ARG A 338 8.70 -25.66 -15.98
CA ARG A 338 9.36 -26.08 -14.73
C ARG A 338 10.87 -26.24 -14.88
N ALA A 339 11.31 -26.88 -15.97
CA ALA A 339 12.73 -27.06 -16.25
C ALA A 339 13.46 -25.73 -16.51
N ASP A 340 12.80 -24.79 -17.22
CA ASP A 340 13.36 -23.46 -17.42
C ASP A 340 13.46 -22.68 -16.11
N TRP A 341 12.46 -22.82 -15.23
CA TRP A 341 12.45 -22.14 -13.94
C TRP A 341 13.63 -22.54 -13.07
N ASP A 342 13.97 -23.83 -13.03
CA ASP A 342 15.10 -24.33 -12.24
C ASP A 342 16.44 -23.69 -12.62
N ASN A 343 16.62 -23.35 -13.90
CA ASN A 343 17.78 -22.57 -14.34
C ASN A 343 17.58 -21.07 -14.11
N ARG A 344 16.46 -20.50 -14.57
CA ARG A 344 16.21 -19.04 -14.56
C ARG A 344 16.20 -18.46 -13.15
N ARG A 345 15.71 -19.18 -12.14
CA ARG A 345 15.73 -18.70 -10.75
C ARG A 345 17.14 -18.51 -10.19
N LEU A 346 18.14 -19.13 -10.80
CA LEU A 346 19.56 -19.03 -10.43
C LEU A 346 20.30 -17.93 -11.21
N ALA A 347 19.61 -17.09 -11.98
CA ALA A 347 20.27 -15.99 -12.67
C ALA A 347 20.98 -15.02 -11.68
N PRO A 348 22.09 -14.38 -12.11
CA PRO A 348 23.03 -13.72 -11.20
C PRO A 348 22.60 -12.37 -10.64
N ALA A 349 21.53 -11.75 -11.17
CA ALA A 349 21.05 -10.48 -10.65
C ALA A 349 20.50 -10.58 -9.21
N PRO A 350 20.61 -9.51 -8.40
CA PRO A 350 20.12 -9.47 -7.01
C PRO A 350 18.59 -9.36 -6.90
N TRP A 351 17.91 -8.98 -7.98
CA TRP A 351 16.46 -8.86 -8.06
C TRP A 351 15.90 -9.64 -9.24
N GLY A 352 14.66 -10.12 -9.11
CA GLY A 352 13.94 -10.80 -10.17
C GLY A 352 12.43 -10.54 -10.13
N GLU A 353 11.72 -11.10 -11.11
CA GLU A 353 10.28 -10.91 -11.25
C GLU A 353 9.50 -12.20 -11.46
N LEU A 354 8.29 -12.25 -10.90
CA LEU A 354 7.26 -13.23 -11.23
C LEU A 354 6.14 -12.49 -11.98
N VAL A 355 5.91 -12.85 -13.24
CA VAL A 355 5.05 -12.12 -14.18
C VAL A 355 3.80 -12.95 -14.50
N GLY A 356 2.64 -12.52 -14.00
CA GLY A 356 1.33 -13.03 -14.35
C GLY A 356 0.67 -12.23 -15.47
N GLU A 357 -0.59 -12.53 -15.78
CA GLU A 357 -1.40 -11.75 -16.72
C GLU A 357 -1.84 -10.42 -16.10
N LYS A 358 -2.18 -10.42 -14.80
CA LYS A 358 -2.81 -9.31 -14.08
C LYS A 358 -1.96 -8.81 -12.91
N MET A 359 -1.00 -9.58 -12.41
CA MET A 359 -0.08 -9.17 -11.34
C MET A 359 1.39 -9.43 -11.71
N VAL A 360 2.30 -8.53 -11.32
CA VAL A 360 3.75 -8.75 -11.36
C VAL A 360 4.36 -8.47 -9.99
N LEU A 361 5.19 -9.38 -9.51
CA LEU A 361 5.90 -9.27 -8.24
C LEU A 361 7.39 -9.02 -8.52
N SER A 362 7.98 -7.97 -7.95
CA SER A 362 9.43 -7.77 -7.94
C SER A 362 9.97 -7.96 -6.53
N VAL A 363 10.87 -8.93 -6.37
CA VAL A 363 11.41 -9.35 -5.07
C VAL A 363 12.92 -9.60 -5.15
N PRO A 364 13.64 -9.60 -4.02
CA PRO A 364 15.02 -10.05 -3.97
C PRO A 364 15.17 -11.48 -4.52
N SER A 365 16.20 -11.70 -5.34
CA SER A 365 16.47 -13.00 -5.98
C SER A 365 16.72 -14.11 -4.98
N SER A 366 17.13 -13.80 -3.74
CA SER A 366 17.28 -14.79 -2.67
C SER A 366 15.98 -15.57 -2.39
N LEU A 367 14.82 -14.92 -2.49
CA LEU A 367 13.52 -15.56 -2.35
C LEU A 367 13.21 -16.45 -3.57
N LEU A 368 13.52 -15.99 -4.78
CA LEU A 368 13.25 -16.72 -6.02
C LEU A 368 14.14 -17.97 -6.16
N ARG A 369 15.38 -17.90 -5.69
CA ARG A 369 16.33 -19.02 -5.74
C ARG A 369 15.87 -20.21 -4.91
N THR A 370 15.05 -20.02 -3.88
CA THR A 370 14.48 -21.12 -3.07
C THR A 370 13.02 -21.40 -3.40
N LEU A 371 12.39 -20.58 -4.25
CA LEU A 371 10.98 -20.72 -4.61
C LEU A 371 10.77 -21.92 -5.55
N PRO A 372 9.90 -22.88 -5.17
CA PRO A 372 9.44 -23.91 -6.09
C PRO A 372 8.75 -23.32 -7.31
N TYR A 373 8.41 -24.16 -8.29
CA TYR A 373 7.74 -23.71 -9.51
C TYR A 373 6.46 -22.89 -9.22
N PRO A 374 6.40 -21.59 -9.58
CA PRO A 374 5.45 -20.63 -9.00
C PRO A 374 4.15 -20.47 -9.80
N GLU A 375 3.76 -21.48 -10.59
CA GLU A 375 2.58 -21.38 -11.45
C GLU A 375 1.29 -21.12 -10.67
N GLU A 376 1.03 -21.92 -9.63
CA GLU A 376 -0.17 -21.75 -8.80
C GLU A 376 -0.13 -20.48 -7.95
N LEU A 377 1.05 -20.04 -7.51
CA LEU A 377 1.24 -18.73 -6.87
C LEU A 377 0.79 -17.60 -7.80
N MET A 378 1.27 -17.57 -9.04
CA MET A 378 0.94 -16.47 -9.96
C MET A 378 -0.50 -16.55 -10.48
N LYS A 379 -1.07 -17.74 -10.66
CA LYS A 379 -2.51 -17.88 -10.93
C LYS A 379 -3.35 -17.34 -9.76
N THR A 380 -2.92 -17.56 -8.53
CA THR A 380 -3.61 -17.05 -7.33
C THR A 380 -3.55 -15.54 -7.27
N TRP A 381 -2.38 -14.93 -7.51
CA TRP A 381 -2.26 -13.47 -7.62
C TRP A 381 -3.08 -12.87 -8.76
N ASP A 382 -3.13 -13.51 -9.93
CA ASP A 382 -4.01 -13.09 -11.02
C ASP A 382 -5.50 -13.20 -10.61
N LYS A 383 -5.85 -14.21 -9.81
CA LYS A 383 -7.21 -14.38 -9.27
C LYS A 383 -7.56 -13.33 -8.22
N VAL A 384 -6.60 -12.88 -7.41
CA VAL A 384 -6.77 -11.75 -6.48
C VAL A 384 -7.16 -10.50 -7.28
N VAL A 385 -6.40 -10.15 -8.32
CA VAL A 385 -6.70 -8.98 -9.16
C VAL A 385 -8.03 -9.14 -9.92
N GLU A 386 -8.34 -10.33 -10.42
CA GLU A 386 -9.64 -10.59 -11.05
C GLU A 386 -10.81 -10.43 -10.06
N THR A 387 -10.62 -10.82 -8.81
CA THR A 387 -11.64 -10.69 -7.76
C THR A 387 -11.90 -9.22 -7.43
N THR A 388 -10.83 -8.41 -7.34
CA THR A 388 -10.96 -6.98 -7.10
C THR A 388 -11.53 -6.24 -8.31
N ASP A 389 -11.14 -6.62 -9.53
CA ASP A 389 -11.73 -6.10 -10.78
C ASP A 389 -13.22 -6.38 -10.87
N TRP A 390 -13.60 -7.63 -10.58
CA TRP A 390 -14.99 -8.03 -10.58
C TRP A 390 -15.79 -7.16 -9.62
N LEU A 391 -15.34 -7.00 -8.37
CA LEU A 391 -16.05 -6.20 -7.38
C LEU A 391 -16.14 -4.74 -7.84
N ALA A 392 -15.05 -4.16 -8.36
CA ALA A 392 -15.02 -2.80 -8.87
C ALA A 392 -15.88 -2.58 -10.12
N ALA A 393 -16.44 -3.65 -10.70
CA ALA A 393 -17.11 -3.67 -12.01
C ALA A 393 -16.21 -3.14 -13.14
N TRP A 394 -14.91 -3.43 -13.06
CA TRP A 394 -13.96 -3.02 -14.08
C TRP A 394 -14.02 -3.97 -15.26
N GLY A 395 -14.03 -3.39 -16.46
CA GLY A 395 -13.82 -4.13 -17.69
C GLY A 395 -12.39 -4.64 -17.83
N ARG A 396 -11.99 -4.98 -19.05
CA ARG A 396 -10.65 -5.51 -19.31
C ARG A 396 -9.55 -4.51 -18.93
N ARG A 397 -8.68 -4.89 -18.00
CA ARG A 397 -7.45 -4.15 -17.67
C ARG A 397 -6.56 -3.96 -18.89
N ARG A 398 -5.93 -2.79 -18.98
CA ARG A 398 -4.90 -2.50 -19.99
C ARG A 398 -3.49 -2.92 -19.56
N SER A 399 -3.21 -3.04 -18.27
CA SER A 399 -1.89 -3.41 -17.73
C SER A 399 -2.05 -4.25 -16.46
N PRO A 400 -1.10 -5.16 -16.17
CA PRO A 400 -1.04 -5.82 -14.88
C PRO A 400 -0.73 -4.81 -13.76
N GLU A 401 -1.18 -5.09 -12.54
CA GLU A 401 -0.73 -4.45 -11.31
C GLU A 401 0.69 -4.91 -10.94
N ARG A 402 1.34 -4.18 -10.04
CA ARG A 402 2.72 -4.48 -9.61
C ARG A 402 2.88 -4.30 -8.12
N ILE A 403 3.62 -5.21 -7.49
CA ILE A 403 4.07 -5.09 -6.09
C ILE A 403 5.59 -5.12 -6.07
N VAL A 404 6.20 -4.16 -5.38
CA VAL A 404 7.65 -4.02 -5.24
C VAL A 404 8.00 -3.84 -3.77
N SER A 405 8.83 -4.72 -3.24
CA SER A 405 9.44 -4.52 -1.92
C SER A 405 10.61 -3.53 -1.98
N ASP A 406 10.84 -2.74 -0.93
CA ASP A 406 11.90 -1.73 -0.86
C ASP A 406 12.53 -1.70 0.54
N ALA A 407 13.80 -1.30 0.64
CA ALA A 407 14.47 -1.03 1.91
C ALA A 407 13.83 0.15 2.64
N GLU A 408 13.33 1.13 1.89
CA GLU A 408 12.63 2.28 2.43
C GLU A 408 11.55 2.76 1.47
N ILE A 409 10.33 2.88 1.97
CA ILE A 409 9.21 3.49 1.23
C ILE A 409 8.95 4.92 1.72
N SER A 410 8.14 5.71 1.03
CA SER A 410 7.93 7.12 1.35
C SER A 410 6.96 7.33 2.52
N ILE A 411 6.05 6.36 2.75
CA ILE A 411 5.02 6.43 3.78
C ILE A 411 4.52 5.04 4.18
N GLY A 412 4.06 4.90 5.43
CA GLY A 412 3.41 3.67 5.91
C GLY A 412 4.32 2.45 6.01
N TRP A 413 3.73 1.28 6.21
CA TRP A 413 4.41 -0.02 6.08
C TRP A 413 4.32 -0.55 4.64
N MET A 414 3.21 -0.20 3.99
CA MET A 414 2.91 -0.41 2.59
C MET A 414 2.14 0.82 2.09
N HIS A 415 2.14 1.04 0.78
CA HIS A 415 1.20 1.98 0.16
C HIS A 415 0.90 1.62 -1.29
N SER A 416 -0.31 2.00 -1.70
CA SER A 416 -0.83 1.85 -3.04
C SER A 416 -0.12 2.75 -4.07
N GLY A 417 -0.39 2.46 -5.34
CA GLY A 417 0.25 3.10 -6.47
C GLY A 417 0.58 2.10 -7.57
N TYR A 418 1.36 2.57 -8.53
CA TYR A 418 1.94 1.71 -9.57
C TYR A 418 3.46 1.89 -9.55
N PRO A 419 4.20 0.99 -8.87
CA PRO A 419 3.73 -0.21 -8.15
C PRO A 419 3.12 0.10 -6.77
N ILE A 420 2.44 -0.89 -6.19
CA ILE A 420 2.27 -1.00 -4.74
C ILE A 420 3.65 -1.20 -4.14
N MET A 421 4.01 -0.38 -3.15
CA MET A 421 5.30 -0.46 -2.47
C MET A 421 5.11 -1.06 -1.08
N CYS A 422 6.02 -1.94 -0.66
CA CYS A 422 6.08 -2.50 0.68
C CYS A 422 7.51 -2.55 1.19
N TYR A 423 7.71 -2.70 2.50
CA TYR A 423 9.06 -2.97 3.01
C TYR A 423 9.56 -4.36 2.63
N LEU A 424 10.89 -4.53 2.57
CA LEU A 424 11.57 -5.82 2.38
C LEU A 424 11.06 -6.93 3.30
N ALA A 425 10.68 -6.59 4.53
CA ALA A 425 10.12 -7.55 5.48
C ALA A 425 8.81 -8.20 5.02
N SER A 426 8.08 -7.57 4.09
CA SER A 426 6.84 -8.12 3.49
C SER A 426 7.12 -8.95 2.22
N ALA A 427 8.34 -8.95 1.69
CA ALA A 427 8.69 -9.69 0.47
C ALA A 427 8.49 -11.22 0.58
N PRO A 428 8.79 -11.88 1.72
CA PRO A 428 8.51 -13.31 1.88
C PRO A 428 7.03 -13.67 1.71
N ASP A 429 6.12 -12.80 2.15
CA ASP A 429 4.68 -13.03 2.06
C ASP A 429 4.16 -12.93 0.62
N MET A 430 4.79 -12.09 -0.21
CA MET A 430 4.47 -11.98 -1.64
C MET A 430 4.61 -13.32 -2.38
N VAL A 431 5.53 -14.18 -1.93
CA VAL A 431 5.84 -15.48 -2.55
C VAL A 431 5.33 -16.68 -1.77
N ASN A 432 4.50 -16.46 -0.75
CA ASN A 432 3.97 -17.52 0.11
C ASN A 432 2.55 -17.93 -0.31
N LEU A 433 2.46 -18.91 -1.23
CA LEU A 433 1.17 -19.43 -1.72
C LEU A 433 0.28 -19.97 -0.59
N LYS A 434 0.88 -20.66 0.39
CA LYS A 434 0.13 -21.25 1.51
C LYS A 434 -0.55 -20.14 2.31
N LYS A 435 0.21 -19.15 2.77
CA LYS A 435 -0.35 -18.00 3.50
C LYS A 435 -1.46 -17.34 2.69
N LEU A 436 -1.21 -17.03 1.41
CA LEU A 436 -2.18 -16.37 0.54
C LEU A 436 -3.52 -17.12 0.42
N THR A 437 -3.48 -18.45 0.38
CA THR A 437 -4.66 -19.32 0.17
C THR A 437 -5.33 -19.82 1.45
N THR A 438 -4.67 -19.75 2.61
CA THR A 438 -5.26 -20.24 3.88
C THR A 438 -5.49 -19.15 4.90
N GLU A 439 -4.57 -18.20 5.03
CA GLU A 439 -4.64 -17.12 6.02
C GLU A 439 -5.10 -15.82 5.37
N GLY A 440 -4.59 -15.55 4.17
CA GLY A 440 -4.74 -14.31 3.42
C GLY A 440 -3.66 -13.29 3.77
N ASP A 441 -3.65 -12.21 2.99
CA ASP A 441 -2.76 -11.08 3.24
C ASP A 441 -3.53 -9.77 3.11
N TRP A 442 -4.06 -9.34 4.26
CA TRP A 442 -4.88 -8.13 4.34
C TRP A 442 -4.14 -6.90 3.80
N GLY A 443 -2.84 -6.78 4.09
CA GLY A 443 -2.02 -5.65 3.66
C GLY A 443 -1.97 -5.52 2.14
N PHE A 444 -1.62 -6.58 1.42
CA PHE A 444 -1.60 -6.52 -0.05
C PHE A 444 -2.99 -6.30 -0.64
N TYR A 445 -4.03 -6.93 -0.09
CA TYR A 445 -5.39 -6.75 -0.60
C TYR A 445 -5.93 -5.33 -0.33
N HIS A 446 -5.56 -4.72 0.79
CA HIS A 446 -5.89 -3.35 1.16
C HIS A 446 -5.27 -2.35 0.18
N GLU A 447 -3.96 -2.47 -0.11
CA GLU A 447 -3.28 -1.59 -1.06
C GLU A 447 -3.78 -1.77 -2.50
N LEU A 448 -4.09 -3.01 -2.88
CA LEU A 448 -4.75 -3.28 -4.15
C LEU A 448 -6.14 -2.66 -4.18
N GLY A 449 -6.87 -2.69 -3.06
CA GLY A 449 -8.16 -2.04 -2.89
C GLY A 449 -8.11 -0.54 -3.13
N HIS A 450 -7.07 0.15 -2.66
CA HIS A 450 -6.86 1.57 -2.97
C HIS A 450 -6.71 1.81 -4.48
N ASN A 451 -6.00 0.94 -5.21
CA ASN A 451 -5.91 1.04 -6.68
C ASN A 451 -7.27 0.84 -7.38
N HIS A 452 -8.27 0.27 -6.71
CA HIS A 452 -9.62 0.02 -7.25
C HIS A 452 -10.69 1.01 -6.77
N GLN A 453 -10.33 1.98 -5.92
CA GLN A 453 -11.28 2.96 -5.43
C GLN A 453 -11.82 3.87 -6.53
N SER A 454 -13.08 4.26 -6.41
CA SER A 454 -13.71 5.25 -7.29
C SER A 454 -14.35 6.38 -6.48
N GLY A 455 -14.15 7.61 -6.92
CA GLY A 455 -14.80 8.79 -6.33
C GLY A 455 -16.34 8.80 -6.44
N LEU A 456 -16.94 7.81 -7.10
CA LEU A 456 -18.38 7.57 -7.13
C LEU A 456 -18.92 7.00 -5.81
N TRP A 457 -18.12 6.20 -5.10
CA TRP A 457 -18.54 5.52 -3.87
C TRP A 457 -17.50 5.59 -2.74
N THR A 458 -16.34 6.20 -2.98
CA THR A 458 -15.37 6.60 -1.95
C THR A 458 -15.58 8.08 -1.58
N TYR A 459 -16.20 8.30 -0.42
CA TYR A 459 -16.50 9.64 0.11
C TYR A 459 -15.34 10.26 0.88
N ALA A 460 -15.44 11.54 1.24
CA ALA A 460 -14.48 12.19 2.13
C ALA A 460 -14.36 11.41 3.46
N GLY A 461 -13.14 11.03 3.83
CA GLY A 461 -12.85 10.19 5.01
C GLY A 461 -13.06 8.69 4.81
N TYR A 462 -13.46 8.22 3.61
CA TYR A 462 -13.68 6.81 3.30
C TYR A 462 -12.53 6.17 2.51
N GLY A 463 -11.40 6.89 2.34
CA GLY A 463 -10.19 6.38 1.68
C GLY A 463 -9.75 5.03 2.27
N GLU A 464 -9.58 4.98 3.59
CA GLU A 464 -9.22 3.77 4.34
C GLU A 464 -10.40 2.83 4.63
N VAL A 465 -11.59 3.14 4.10
CA VAL A 465 -12.82 2.38 4.36
C VAL A 465 -13.15 1.53 3.16
N THR A 466 -13.37 2.15 2.01
CA THR A 466 -13.85 1.42 0.84
C THR A 466 -12.76 0.59 0.17
N CYS A 467 -11.48 0.89 0.39
CA CYS A 467 -10.38 -0.01 -0.01
C CYS A 467 -10.51 -1.38 0.69
N ASN A 468 -10.98 -1.42 1.93
CA ASN A 468 -11.15 -2.65 2.70
C ASN A 468 -12.31 -3.53 2.21
N LEU A 469 -13.19 -3.05 1.33
CA LEU A 469 -14.17 -3.92 0.66
C LEU A 469 -13.47 -4.96 -0.23
N PHE A 470 -12.36 -4.55 -0.86
CA PHE A 470 -11.52 -5.42 -1.69
C PHE A 470 -10.70 -6.40 -0.83
N ALA A 471 -10.21 -5.93 0.33
CA ALA A 471 -9.59 -6.82 1.31
C ALA A 471 -10.58 -7.91 1.76
N LEU A 472 -11.76 -7.52 2.23
CA LEU A 472 -12.80 -8.45 2.69
C LEU A 472 -13.16 -9.52 1.65
N ILE A 473 -13.41 -9.15 0.38
CA ILE A 473 -13.79 -10.12 -0.64
C ILE A 473 -12.62 -11.05 -1.00
N CYS A 474 -11.38 -10.58 -0.99
CA CYS A 474 -10.21 -11.42 -1.24
C CYS A 474 -9.97 -12.39 -0.09
N MET A 475 -10.11 -11.96 1.17
CA MET A 475 -10.03 -12.86 2.32
C MET A 475 -11.04 -14.01 2.20
N GLU A 476 -12.27 -13.73 1.75
CA GLU A 476 -13.28 -14.76 1.54
C GLU A 476 -12.98 -15.65 0.32
N ARG A 477 -12.84 -15.05 -0.86
CA ARG A 477 -12.81 -15.80 -2.13
C ARG A 477 -11.46 -16.41 -2.47
N ILE A 478 -10.37 -15.87 -1.93
CA ILE A 478 -9.00 -16.35 -2.18
C ILE A 478 -8.52 -17.19 -1.02
N SER A 479 -8.71 -16.71 0.21
CA SER A 479 -8.14 -17.32 1.41
C SER A 479 -9.12 -18.22 2.17
N GLY A 480 -10.37 -18.33 1.70
CA GLY A 480 -11.40 -19.17 2.31
C GLY A 480 -11.84 -18.72 3.70
N GLN A 481 -11.48 -17.51 4.12
CA GLN A 481 -11.90 -16.94 5.40
C GLN A 481 -13.40 -16.64 5.37
N LYS A 482 -14.05 -16.67 6.53
CA LYS A 482 -15.42 -16.12 6.61
C LYS A 482 -15.37 -14.62 6.36
N VAL A 483 -16.41 -14.05 5.75
CA VAL A 483 -16.55 -12.59 5.64
C VAL A 483 -16.42 -12.00 7.05
N GLY A 484 -15.48 -11.08 7.25
CA GLY A 484 -15.15 -10.54 8.56
C GLY A 484 -14.01 -11.25 9.30
N GLY A 485 -13.40 -12.28 8.71
CA GLY A 485 -12.22 -12.98 9.22
C GLY A 485 -10.90 -12.48 8.64
N GLY A 486 -9.81 -12.78 9.34
CA GLY A 486 -8.42 -12.53 8.91
C GLY A 486 -7.91 -11.10 9.07
N HIS A 487 -8.61 -10.25 9.82
CA HIS A 487 -8.03 -9.06 10.46
C HIS A 487 -8.54 -8.97 11.90
N SER A 488 -7.65 -8.72 12.87
CA SER A 488 -7.98 -8.70 14.31
C SER A 488 -9.10 -7.70 14.64
N ASP A 489 -9.07 -6.51 14.02
CA ASP A 489 -10.07 -5.45 14.22
C ASP A 489 -11.47 -5.73 13.65
N LEU A 490 -11.63 -6.79 12.84
CA LEU A 490 -12.96 -7.18 12.35
C LEU A 490 -13.77 -7.98 13.40
N GLY A 491 -13.12 -8.59 14.39
CA GLY A 491 -13.81 -9.20 15.53
C GLY A 491 -14.61 -8.18 16.35
N PRO A 492 -13.99 -7.06 16.76
CA PRO A 492 -14.66 -5.92 17.38
C PRO A 492 -15.77 -5.28 16.53
N LEU A 493 -15.69 -5.33 15.19
CA LEU A 493 -16.70 -4.77 14.28
C LEU A 493 -18.14 -5.18 14.64
N ALA A 494 -18.36 -6.47 14.84
CA ALA A 494 -19.68 -7.01 15.17
C ALA A 494 -20.14 -6.59 16.58
N ALA A 495 -19.19 -6.39 17.51
CA ALA A 495 -19.46 -5.94 18.87
C ALA A 495 -19.70 -4.42 18.96
N GLU A 496 -18.96 -3.60 18.20
CA GLU A 496 -19.07 -2.14 18.20
C GLU A 496 -20.32 -1.63 17.48
N MET A 497 -20.70 -2.27 16.35
CA MET A 497 -22.01 -2.04 15.74
C MET A 497 -23.15 -2.35 16.71
N ALA A 498 -22.89 -3.25 17.67
CA ALA A 498 -23.82 -3.64 18.70
C ALA A 498 -23.79 -2.74 19.95
N LEU A 499 -23.07 -1.62 19.97
CA LEU A 499 -22.96 -0.77 21.15
C LEU A 499 -23.44 0.67 20.92
N ASP A 500 -22.97 1.37 19.89
CA ASP A 500 -23.49 2.70 19.50
C ASP A 500 -22.84 3.18 18.17
N PRO A 501 -23.58 3.26 17.05
CA PRO A 501 -23.06 3.76 15.77
C PRO A 501 -22.52 5.20 15.83
N VAL A 502 -22.89 5.97 16.86
CA VAL A 502 -22.62 7.41 16.98
C VAL A 502 -21.30 7.72 17.70
N THR A 503 -20.85 6.86 18.62
CA THR A 503 -19.64 7.09 19.43
C THR A 503 -18.33 6.68 18.73
N ASN A 504 -18.36 5.72 17.78
CA ASN A 504 -17.16 5.17 17.14
C ASN A 504 -16.90 5.65 15.70
N LYS A 505 -17.47 6.80 15.29
CA LYS A 505 -17.45 7.33 13.89
C LYS A 505 -16.06 7.57 13.26
N GLY A 506 -14.97 7.37 14.00
CA GLY A 506 -13.61 7.68 13.55
C GLY A 506 -12.81 6.51 12.99
N SER A 507 -13.12 5.26 13.36
CA SER A 507 -12.35 4.10 12.89
C SER A 507 -12.75 3.69 11.47
N PRO A 508 -11.80 3.44 10.55
CA PRO A 508 -12.12 2.93 9.22
C PRO A 508 -12.89 1.61 9.25
N PHE A 509 -12.57 0.72 10.19
CA PHE A 509 -13.29 -0.54 10.38
C PHE A 509 -14.73 -0.28 10.85
N HIS A 510 -14.97 0.63 11.80
CA HIS A 510 -16.34 1.01 12.17
C HIS A 510 -17.15 1.53 10.98
N LEU A 511 -16.53 2.29 10.06
CA LEU A 511 -17.20 2.75 8.84
C LEU A 511 -17.40 1.63 7.82
N LEU A 512 -16.48 0.66 7.73
CA LEU A 512 -16.59 -0.54 6.89
C LEU A 512 -17.77 -1.42 7.30
N SER A 513 -18.10 -1.41 8.58
CA SER A 513 -19.22 -2.14 9.19
C SER A 513 -20.58 -1.86 8.52
N GLN A 514 -20.73 -0.66 7.94
CA GLN A 514 -21.91 -0.22 7.18
C GLN A 514 -22.16 -1.04 5.92
N TYR A 515 -21.13 -1.68 5.38
CA TYR A 515 -21.22 -2.52 4.19
C TYR A 515 -21.32 -4.00 4.57
N TYR A 516 -20.73 -4.38 5.70
CA TYR A 516 -20.59 -5.76 6.16
C TYR A 516 -21.92 -6.51 6.27
N TYR A 517 -22.92 -6.00 7.01
CA TYR A 517 -24.17 -6.73 7.20
C TYR A 517 -25.02 -6.87 5.93
N PRO A 518 -25.16 -5.83 5.07
CA PRO A 518 -25.76 -6.01 3.76
C PRO A 518 -25.07 -7.10 2.93
N ILE A 519 -23.74 -7.15 2.93
CA ILE A 519 -22.97 -8.20 2.23
C ILE A 519 -23.29 -9.59 2.82
N LEU A 520 -23.28 -9.74 4.14
CA LEU A 520 -23.65 -11.01 4.78
C LEU A 520 -25.06 -11.48 4.46
N ALA A 521 -26.01 -10.55 4.32
CA ALA A 521 -27.41 -10.87 4.11
C ALA A 521 -27.78 -11.13 2.65
N PHE A 522 -27.11 -10.46 1.71
CA PHE A 522 -27.50 -10.42 0.30
C PHE A 522 -26.39 -10.86 -0.67
N GLY A 523 -25.17 -11.11 -0.18
CA GLY A 523 -24.01 -11.45 -0.99
C GLY A 523 -23.29 -10.23 -1.57
N TRP A 524 -22.26 -10.50 -2.37
CA TRP A 524 -21.44 -9.46 -3.03
C TRP A 524 -22.05 -8.97 -4.33
N GLU A 525 -22.85 -9.81 -4.99
CA GLU A 525 -23.41 -9.55 -6.32
C GLU A 525 -24.25 -8.26 -6.36
N PRO A 526 -25.13 -7.97 -5.37
CA PRO A 526 -25.86 -6.71 -5.36
C PRO A 526 -24.96 -5.48 -5.19
N LEU A 527 -23.85 -5.60 -4.45
CA LEU A 527 -22.88 -4.51 -4.28
C LEU A 527 -22.10 -4.27 -5.57
N GLN A 528 -21.65 -5.36 -6.21
CA GLN A 528 -20.96 -5.29 -7.50
C GLN A 528 -21.85 -4.67 -8.59
N ALA A 529 -23.10 -5.11 -8.69
CA ALA A 529 -24.08 -4.52 -9.63
C ALA A 529 -24.39 -3.05 -9.32
N THR A 530 -24.26 -2.66 -8.04
CA THR A 530 -24.35 -1.25 -7.65
C THR A 530 -23.16 -0.45 -8.17
N PHE A 531 -21.93 -0.95 -8.04
CA PHE A 531 -20.75 -0.27 -8.56
C PHE A 531 -20.82 -0.10 -10.09
N ASP A 532 -21.25 -1.14 -10.80
CA ASP A 532 -21.45 -1.13 -12.26
C ASP A 532 -22.47 -0.05 -12.70
N GLU A 533 -23.66 -0.05 -12.09
CA GLU A 533 -24.72 0.90 -12.45
C GLU A 533 -24.35 2.37 -12.12
N LEU A 534 -23.46 2.63 -11.17
CA LEU A 534 -23.12 4.01 -10.79
C LEU A 534 -22.32 4.76 -11.86
N ASP A 535 -21.49 4.08 -12.64
CA ASP A 535 -20.59 4.72 -13.61
C ASP A 535 -21.36 5.36 -14.78
N GLU A 536 -22.44 4.73 -15.22
CA GLU A 536 -23.24 5.19 -16.37
C GLU A 536 -24.27 6.29 -16.02
N ARG A 537 -24.41 6.63 -14.73
CA ARG A 537 -25.53 7.44 -14.25
C ARG A 537 -25.32 8.95 -14.36
N LYS A 538 -26.23 9.60 -15.09
CA LYS A 538 -26.26 11.07 -15.24
C LYS A 538 -26.43 11.84 -13.92
N ASP A 539 -27.16 11.30 -12.95
CA ASP A 539 -27.33 11.94 -11.64
C ASP A 539 -26.13 11.74 -10.71
N MET A 540 -25.36 10.66 -10.87
CA MET A 540 -24.03 10.53 -10.26
C MET A 540 -23.05 11.54 -10.86
N ALA A 541 -23.01 11.67 -12.18
CA ALA A 541 -22.20 12.70 -12.85
C ALA A 541 -22.57 14.12 -12.38
N ARG A 542 -23.87 14.39 -12.19
CA ARG A 542 -24.33 15.66 -11.59
C ARG A 542 -23.88 15.82 -10.14
N ALA A 543 -23.96 14.77 -9.32
CA ALA A 543 -23.51 14.80 -7.92
C ALA A 543 -22.00 15.12 -7.86
N ASN A 544 -21.16 14.44 -8.66
CA ASN A 544 -19.74 14.77 -8.80
C ASN A 544 -19.53 16.25 -9.21
N SER A 545 -20.36 16.78 -10.11
CA SER A 545 -20.26 18.17 -10.52
C SER A 545 -20.67 19.19 -9.43
N ILE A 546 -21.28 18.77 -8.32
CA ILE A 546 -21.59 19.65 -7.18
C ILE A 546 -20.29 20.15 -6.55
N GLU A 547 -19.26 19.30 -6.45
CA GLU A 547 -17.92 19.73 -6.04
C GLU A 547 -17.43 20.90 -6.91
N ALA A 548 -17.72 20.83 -8.21
CA ALA A 548 -17.35 21.84 -9.19
C ALA A 548 -18.30 23.06 -9.29
N LYS A 549 -19.52 23.01 -8.72
CA LYS A 549 -20.53 24.07 -8.85
C LYS A 549 -21.37 24.26 -7.57
N ASN A 550 -21.21 25.42 -6.96
CA ASN A 550 -21.92 26.00 -5.80
C ASN A 550 -23.32 25.44 -5.52
N SER A 551 -23.58 24.98 -4.28
CA SER A 551 -24.89 24.39 -3.94
C SER A 551 -25.47 24.76 -2.56
N GLY A 552 -25.27 25.97 -2.02
CA GLY A 552 -26.18 26.48 -0.98
C GLY A 552 -25.72 27.69 -0.15
N ARG A 553 -26.50 28.06 0.88
CA ARG A 553 -26.26 29.21 1.76
C ARG A 553 -24.89 29.14 2.46
N GLU A 554 -24.58 28.03 3.12
CA GLU A 554 -23.27 27.85 3.80
C GLU A 554 -22.09 28.00 2.84
N PHE A 555 -22.17 27.43 1.63
CA PHE A 555 -21.16 27.61 0.60
C PHE A 555 -21.05 29.08 0.19
N ARG A 556 -22.18 29.76 -0.06
CA ARG A 556 -22.18 31.20 -0.41
C ARG A 556 -21.60 32.05 0.71
N ASP A 557 -21.82 31.70 1.96
CA ASP A 557 -21.27 32.43 3.11
C ASP A 557 -19.77 32.16 3.28
N ALA A 558 -19.30 30.93 3.04
CA ALA A 558 -17.89 30.59 3.00
C ALA A 558 -17.16 31.26 1.81
N GLN A 559 -17.76 31.25 0.62
CA GLN A 559 -17.24 31.94 -0.57
C GLN A 559 -17.20 33.45 -0.36
N LYS A 560 -18.25 34.07 0.21
CA LYS A 560 -18.23 35.49 0.58
C LYS A 560 -17.07 35.84 1.51
N LYS A 561 -16.70 34.93 2.42
CA LYS A 561 -15.54 35.10 3.29
C LYS A 561 -14.24 35.04 2.48
N VAL A 562 -14.10 34.09 1.55
CA VAL A 562 -12.97 34.03 0.61
C VAL A 562 -12.86 35.32 -0.19
N ASP A 563 -13.96 35.74 -0.84
CA ASP A 563 -14.02 36.95 -1.67
C ASP A 563 -13.65 38.22 -0.85
N ALA A 564 -14.08 38.29 0.41
CA ALA A 564 -13.76 39.40 1.30
C ALA A 564 -12.27 39.45 1.66
N LEU A 565 -11.67 38.30 1.97
CA LEU A 565 -10.23 38.19 2.28
C LEU A 565 -9.37 38.46 1.04
N GLU A 566 -9.77 38.00 -0.14
CA GLU A 566 -9.10 38.30 -1.40
C GLU A 566 -9.17 39.80 -1.75
N LYS A 567 -10.31 40.44 -1.48
CA LYS A 567 -10.45 41.89 -1.64
C LYS A 567 -9.52 42.66 -0.70
N GLU A 568 -9.37 42.21 0.55
CA GLU A 568 -8.41 42.79 1.52
C GLU A 568 -6.95 42.60 1.04
N LYS A 569 -6.62 41.40 0.54
CA LYS A 569 -5.31 41.08 -0.06
C LYS A 569 -4.97 42.03 -1.21
N VAL A 570 -5.88 42.20 -2.17
CA VAL A 570 -5.70 43.11 -3.32
C VAL A 570 -5.55 44.57 -2.87
N ALA A 571 -6.30 44.99 -1.85
CA ALA A 571 -6.20 46.33 -1.29
C ALA A 571 -4.84 46.58 -0.62
N LEU A 572 -4.31 45.60 0.11
CA LEU A 572 -2.97 45.67 0.73
C LEU A 572 -1.86 45.65 -0.32
N ASP A 573 -1.96 44.82 -1.36
CA ASP A 573 -1.01 44.83 -2.48
C ASP A 573 -0.98 46.21 -3.15
N LYS A 574 -2.16 46.83 -3.36
CA LYS A 574 -2.25 48.20 -3.89
C LYS A 574 -1.65 49.22 -2.93
N LYS A 575 -1.86 49.06 -1.61
CA LYS A 575 -1.27 49.94 -0.58
C LYS A 575 0.25 49.84 -0.56
N ILE A 576 0.81 48.62 -0.62
CA ILE A 576 2.27 48.39 -0.66
C ILE A 576 2.86 49.07 -1.90
N ARG A 577 2.25 48.87 -3.08
CA ARG A 577 2.67 49.54 -4.33
C ARG A 577 2.58 51.07 -4.26
N ALA A 578 1.56 51.61 -3.60
CA ALA A 578 1.42 53.06 -3.43
C ALA A 578 2.47 53.65 -2.46
N LEU A 579 2.82 52.91 -1.40
CA LEU A 579 3.91 53.27 -0.48
C LEU A 579 5.27 53.30 -1.18
N ASP A 580 5.46 52.48 -2.22
CA ASP A 580 6.66 52.50 -3.07
C ASP A 580 6.75 53.75 -3.99
N ILE A 581 5.64 54.47 -4.22
CA ILE A 581 5.54 55.57 -5.21
C ILE A 581 5.33 56.97 -4.56
N GLY A 582 4.87 57.07 -3.31
CA GLY A 582 4.42 58.33 -2.70
C GLY A 582 5.49 59.27 -2.07
N THR A 583 5.12 60.50 -1.71
CA THR A 583 5.96 61.60 -1.15
C THR A 583 6.06 61.65 0.40
N LEU A 584 5.75 60.56 1.11
CA LEU A 584 5.85 60.47 2.59
C LEU A 584 7.32 60.40 3.10
N LYS A 585 7.56 60.79 4.36
CA LYS A 585 8.87 60.67 5.04
C LYS A 585 9.30 59.19 5.16
N VAL A 586 10.60 58.92 5.01
CA VAL A 586 11.16 57.57 4.80
C VAL A 586 10.92 56.59 5.97
N ALA A 587 10.99 57.06 7.22
CA ALA A 587 10.84 56.21 8.40
C ALA A 587 9.38 55.70 8.60
N ASP A 588 8.39 56.55 8.35
CA ASP A 588 6.98 56.20 8.50
C ASP A 588 6.51 55.21 7.41
N LYS A 589 7.10 55.29 6.20
CA LYS A 589 6.86 54.34 5.10
C LYS A 589 7.34 52.93 5.41
N ALA A 590 8.50 52.80 6.05
CA ALA A 590 9.12 51.50 6.31
C ALA A 590 8.26 50.68 7.29
N ALA A 591 7.83 51.30 8.39
CA ALA A 591 6.97 50.67 9.39
C ALA A 591 5.59 50.30 8.83
N GLU A 592 4.95 51.19 8.05
CA GLU A 592 3.66 50.91 7.42
C GLU A 592 3.75 49.81 6.35
N LYS A 593 4.86 49.76 5.60
CA LYS A 593 5.11 48.74 4.59
C LYS A 593 5.36 47.38 5.24
N GLU A 594 6.17 47.32 6.29
CA GLU A 594 6.42 46.10 7.04
C GLU A 594 5.13 45.54 7.66
N ALA A 595 4.30 46.41 8.27
CA ALA A 595 3.00 46.03 8.80
C ALA A 595 2.05 45.51 7.70
N ALA A 596 2.02 46.16 6.53
CA ALA A 596 1.20 45.72 5.40
C ALA A 596 1.68 44.37 4.81
N GLN A 597 2.99 44.16 4.72
CA GLN A 597 3.59 42.89 4.27
C GLN A 597 3.30 41.75 5.25
N LYS A 598 3.40 42.00 6.56
CA LYS A 598 3.05 41.02 7.59
C LYS A 598 1.58 40.62 7.50
N ARG A 599 0.66 41.58 7.36
CA ARG A 599 -0.78 41.30 7.19
C ARG A 599 -1.06 40.55 5.89
N LEU A 600 -0.33 40.84 4.81
CA LEU A 600 -0.46 40.12 3.54
C LEU A 600 -0.12 38.63 3.69
N VAL A 601 0.95 38.29 4.42
CA VAL A 601 1.33 36.90 4.71
C VAL A 601 0.23 36.19 5.52
N GLU A 602 -0.28 36.82 6.57
CA GLU A 602 -1.38 36.28 7.38
C GLU A 602 -2.66 36.06 6.53
N LEU A 603 -2.98 37.01 5.64
CA LEU A 603 -4.14 36.91 4.75
C LEU A 603 -4.01 35.79 3.72
N VAL A 604 -2.81 35.51 3.21
CA VAL A 604 -2.59 34.39 2.30
C VAL A 604 -2.98 33.07 2.99
N ASP A 605 -2.62 32.90 4.26
CA ASP A 605 -3.01 31.74 5.05
C ASP A 605 -4.51 31.72 5.37
N GLU A 606 -5.11 32.87 5.66
CA GLU A 606 -6.56 32.99 5.89
C GLU A 606 -7.39 32.67 4.63
N VAL A 607 -6.98 33.17 3.47
CA VAL A 607 -7.59 32.87 2.15
C VAL A 607 -7.49 31.39 1.88
N LYS A 608 -6.31 30.78 2.09
CA LYS A 608 -6.11 29.34 1.92
C LYS A 608 -7.06 28.53 2.81
N LYS A 609 -7.10 28.83 4.12
CA LYS A 609 -7.99 28.15 5.08
C LYS A 609 -9.47 28.33 4.74
N ALA A 610 -9.88 29.52 4.29
CA ALA A 610 -11.25 29.78 3.89
C ALA A 610 -11.63 29.06 2.57
N GLY A 611 -10.69 28.97 1.63
CA GLY A 611 -10.84 28.19 0.39
C GLY A 611 -11.00 26.69 0.68
N GLU A 612 -10.16 26.14 1.57
CA GLU A 612 -10.26 24.76 2.06
C GLU A 612 -11.63 24.48 2.70
N ALA A 613 -12.10 25.38 3.57
CA ALA A 613 -13.43 25.26 4.19
C ALA A 613 -14.58 25.30 3.17
N THR A 614 -14.46 26.12 2.13
CA THR A 614 -15.44 26.22 1.04
C THR A 614 -15.48 24.91 0.22
N GLY A 615 -14.31 24.37 -0.12
CA GLY A 615 -14.17 23.06 -0.76
C GLY A 615 -14.76 21.92 0.07
N ALA A 616 -14.51 21.91 1.39
CA ALA A 616 -15.04 20.91 2.31
C ALA A 616 -16.59 20.92 2.37
N VAL A 617 -17.23 22.08 2.33
CA VAL A 617 -18.70 22.19 2.28
C VAL A 617 -19.26 21.64 0.96
N SER A 618 -18.56 21.87 -0.16
CA SER A 618 -18.95 21.37 -1.47
C SER A 618 -18.87 19.84 -1.55
N ALA A 619 -17.74 19.29 -1.11
CA ALA A 619 -17.50 17.84 -1.02
C ALA A 619 -18.53 17.14 -0.14
N ALA A 620 -18.86 17.70 1.04
CA ALA A 620 -19.86 17.11 1.93
C ALA A 620 -21.25 16.98 1.30
N LYS A 621 -21.69 17.97 0.50
CA LYS A 621 -22.98 17.93 -0.20
C LYS A 621 -22.99 16.98 -1.39
N SER A 622 -21.88 16.96 -2.12
CA SER A 622 -21.63 15.98 -3.17
C SER A 622 -21.77 14.57 -2.59
N ASP A 623 -21.09 14.29 -1.49
CA ASP A 623 -21.12 13.00 -0.79
C ASP A 623 -22.50 12.62 -0.26
N GLU A 624 -23.26 13.55 0.35
CA GLU A 624 -24.64 13.26 0.75
C GLU A 624 -25.49 12.79 -0.44
N LYS A 625 -25.34 13.45 -1.60
CA LYS A 625 -26.10 13.06 -2.79
C LYS A 625 -25.65 11.72 -3.35
N LYS A 626 -24.33 11.46 -3.41
CA LYS A 626 -23.78 10.18 -3.86
C LYS A 626 -24.23 9.04 -2.93
N LYS A 627 -24.18 9.24 -1.61
CA LYS A 627 -24.68 8.29 -0.60
C LYS A 627 -26.17 7.96 -0.78
N GLU A 628 -27.01 8.98 -1.05
CA GLU A 628 -28.42 8.76 -1.35
C GLU A 628 -28.60 7.88 -2.60
N ILE A 629 -27.86 8.17 -3.68
CA ILE A 629 -27.95 7.40 -4.93
C ILE A 629 -27.43 5.97 -4.72
N PHE A 630 -26.33 5.82 -4.00
CA PHE A 630 -25.71 4.54 -3.66
C PHE A 630 -26.70 3.62 -2.95
N VAL A 631 -27.31 4.08 -1.85
CA VAL A 631 -28.25 3.25 -1.07
C VAL A 631 -29.51 2.91 -1.88
N LYS A 632 -29.99 3.82 -2.73
CA LYS A 632 -31.12 3.54 -3.62
C LYS A 632 -30.83 2.39 -4.58
N ILE A 633 -29.67 2.43 -5.23
CA ILE A 633 -29.29 1.42 -6.21
C ILE A 633 -28.96 0.09 -5.53
N TRP A 634 -28.28 0.13 -4.38
CA TRP A 634 -28.04 -1.09 -3.64
C TRP A 634 -29.32 -1.72 -3.12
N SER A 635 -30.28 -0.92 -2.64
CA SER A 635 -31.61 -1.41 -2.23
C SER A 635 -32.34 -2.11 -3.38
N LYS A 636 -32.30 -1.51 -4.58
CA LYS A 636 -32.87 -2.10 -5.80
C LYS A 636 -32.24 -3.47 -6.08
N HIS A 637 -30.91 -3.59 -6.07
CA HIS A 637 -30.22 -4.85 -6.35
C HIS A 637 -30.36 -5.90 -5.24
N CYS A 638 -30.51 -5.51 -3.98
CA CYS A 638 -30.82 -6.41 -2.87
C CYS A 638 -32.29 -6.85 -2.83
N GLY A 639 -33.18 -6.19 -3.59
CA GLY A 639 -34.63 -6.39 -3.49
C GLY A 639 -35.23 -5.97 -2.14
N HIS A 640 -34.50 -5.18 -1.34
CA HIS A 640 -34.89 -4.76 0.00
C HIS A 640 -34.51 -3.29 0.23
N ASP A 641 -35.33 -2.56 0.99
CA ASP A 641 -35.02 -1.18 1.35
C ASP A 641 -34.00 -1.14 2.49
N LEU A 642 -32.76 -0.78 2.13
CA LEU A 642 -31.62 -0.63 3.06
C LEU A 642 -31.58 0.75 3.73
N GLY A 643 -32.45 1.69 3.31
CA GLY A 643 -32.47 3.07 3.80
C GLY A 643 -32.51 3.19 5.33
N PRO A 644 -33.41 2.47 6.03
CA PRO A 644 -33.48 2.48 7.49
C PRO A 644 -32.18 2.06 8.18
N TYR A 645 -31.47 1.08 7.63
CA TYR A 645 -30.20 0.60 8.16
C TYR A 645 -29.10 1.65 8.01
N PHE A 646 -28.95 2.22 6.81
CA PHE A 646 -27.95 3.27 6.55
C PHE A 646 -28.22 4.55 7.36
N ALA A 647 -29.49 4.85 7.66
CA ALA A 647 -29.87 5.98 8.51
C ALA A 647 -29.30 5.89 9.93
N CYS A 648 -29.07 4.66 10.46
CA CYS A 648 -28.41 4.47 11.76
C CYS A 648 -26.97 5.00 11.80
N PHE A 649 -26.32 5.12 10.63
CA PHE A 649 -24.96 5.67 10.50
C PHE A 649 -24.96 7.14 10.05
N GLY A 650 -26.14 7.77 10.03
CA GLY A 650 -26.30 9.16 9.61
C GLY A 650 -26.25 9.37 8.10
N TRP A 651 -26.44 8.33 7.29
CA TRP A 651 -26.63 8.50 5.85
C TRP A 651 -28.03 9.03 5.52
N PRO A 652 -28.22 9.73 4.38
CA PRO A 652 -29.51 10.28 4.01
C PRO A 652 -30.56 9.18 3.80
N TYR A 653 -31.72 9.31 4.45
CA TYR A 653 -32.92 8.52 4.18
C TYR A 653 -34.12 9.44 3.91
N THR A 654 -34.09 10.04 2.72
CA THR A 654 -34.99 11.12 2.31
C THR A 654 -36.34 10.59 1.82
N ASP A 655 -37.35 11.45 1.73
CA ASP A 655 -38.65 11.04 1.16
C ASP A 655 -38.54 10.65 -0.31
N HIS A 656 -37.57 11.20 -1.04
CA HIS A 656 -37.25 10.80 -2.40
C HIS A 656 -36.69 9.37 -2.46
N MET A 657 -35.85 8.97 -1.49
CA MET A 657 -35.39 7.58 -1.37
C MET A 657 -36.56 6.64 -1.04
N LYS A 658 -37.40 7.00 -0.06
CA LYS A 658 -38.59 6.22 0.31
C LYS A 658 -39.55 6.03 -0.87
N ALA A 659 -39.75 7.08 -1.67
CA ALA A 659 -40.58 7.02 -2.86
C ALA A 659 -39.99 6.11 -3.95
N PHE A 660 -38.66 6.11 -4.13
CA PHE A 660 -37.99 5.24 -5.09
C PHE A 660 -38.01 3.76 -4.64
N ASN A 661 -37.80 3.51 -3.35
CA ASN A 661 -37.84 2.17 -2.76
C ASN A 661 -39.28 1.69 -2.49
N LYS A 662 -40.30 2.41 -2.98
CA LYS A 662 -41.71 2.05 -2.79
C LYS A 662 -41.99 0.68 -3.40
N GLY A 663 -42.35 -0.28 -2.55
CA GLY A 663 -42.61 -1.67 -2.94
C GLY A 663 -41.53 -2.66 -2.50
N LEU A 664 -40.36 -2.17 -2.07
CA LEU A 664 -39.35 -3.01 -1.42
C LEU A 664 -39.69 -3.22 0.05
N LYS A 665 -39.40 -4.41 0.57
CA LYS A 665 -39.52 -4.69 2.00
C LYS A 665 -38.35 -4.04 2.73
N SER A 666 -38.63 -3.27 3.77
CA SER A 666 -37.58 -2.73 4.65
C SER A 666 -36.80 -3.86 5.31
N TRP A 667 -35.48 -3.71 5.35
CA TRP A 667 -34.56 -4.68 5.94
C TRP A 667 -33.69 -4.05 7.02
N MET A 668 -33.41 -4.85 8.06
CA MET A 668 -32.47 -4.56 9.13
C MET A 668 -31.80 -5.88 9.55
N PRO A 669 -30.53 -5.86 9.99
CA PRO A 669 -29.90 -7.03 10.60
C PRO A 669 -30.70 -7.47 11.84
N LYS A 670 -30.70 -8.78 12.13
CA LYS A 670 -31.29 -9.29 13.37
C LYS A 670 -30.57 -8.66 14.57
N ASN A 671 -31.33 -8.21 15.57
CA ASN A 671 -30.82 -7.54 16.78
C ASN A 671 -30.12 -6.18 16.53
N PHE A 672 -30.44 -5.49 15.42
CA PHE A 672 -29.88 -4.17 15.11
C PHE A 672 -30.98 -3.08 14.99
N PRO A 673 -30.79 -1.89 15.59
CA PRO A 673 -29.78 -1.61 16.61
C PRO A 673 -30.07 -2.44 17.87
N PRO A 674 -29.05 -2.80 18.67
CA PRO A 674 -29.25 -3.49 19.93
C PRO A 674 -30.24 -2.75 20.83
N LYS A 675 -31.00 -3.51 21.61
CA LYS A 675 -31.95 -2.95 22.57
C LYS A 675 -31.23 -2.01 23.54
N GLY A 676 -31.51 -0.71 23.44
CA GLY A 676 -30.98 0.33 24.33
C GLY A 676 -30.23 1.47 23.65
N ALA A 677 -29.90 1.38 22.35
CA ALA A 677 -29.21 2.46 21.65
C ALA A 677 -30.17 3.62 21.27
N PRO A 678 -29.85 4.89 21.57
CA PRO A 678 -30.69 6.02 21.18
C PRO A 678 -30.69 6.21 19.65
N LEU A 679 -31.88 6.28 19.05
CA LEU A 679 -32.06 6.71 17.66
C LEU A 679 -31.69 8.20 17.53
N ALA A 680 -30.62 8.47 16.78
CA ALA A 680 -30.14 9.75 16.25
C ALA A 680 -30.79 11.04 16.81
N GLY A 681 -30.21 11.59 17.88
CA GLY A 681 -30.32 13.01 18.23
C GLY A 681 -29.27 13.84 17.48
N LYS A 682 -29.66 14.99 16.91
CA LYS A 682 -28.83 15.89 16.09
C LYS A 682 -27.43 16.14 16.68
N ALA A 683 -26.38 15.63 16.04
CA ALA A 683 -25.00 15.89 16.42
C ALA A 683 -24.46 17.20 15.84
N LYS A 684 -23.72 17.96 16.66
CA LYS A 684 -22.94 19.15 16.25
C LYS A 684 -21.63 18.72 15.59
N ARG A 685 -21.24 19.47 14.54
CA ARG A 685 -20.01 19.31 13.73
C ARG A 685 -18.72 19.60 14.52
N ASN A 686 -17.67 18.77 14.35
CA ASN A 686 -16.36 19.20 13.82
C ASN A 686 -15.53 17.97 13.36
N PRO A 687 -14.78 18.01 12.23
CA PRO A 687 -14.14 16.83 11.63
C PRO A 687 -12.60 16.84 11.68
N PHE A 688 -12.02 15.65 11.49
CA PHE A 688 -10.62 15.34 11.18
C PHE A 688 -9.54 15.42 12.29
N GLY A 689 -9.01 14.23 12.62
CA GLY A 689 -7.66 14.01 13.13
C GLY A 689 -7.11 12.73 12.52
N SER A 690 -6.09 12.84 11.68
CA SER A 690 -5.36 11.73 11.06
C SER A 690 -4.47 11.02 12.07
N ARG A 691 -4.43 9.68 12.09
CA ARG A 691 -3.22 8.90 12.40
C ARG A 691 -3.36 7.46 11.93
N ASN A 692 -2.40 7.06 11.08
CA ASN A 692 -2.17 5.71 10.57
C ASN A 692 -1.56 4.86 11.69
N GLU A 693 -2.39 4.25 12.52
CA GLU A 693 -1.95 3.27 13.54
C GLU A 693 -2.72 1.94 13.44
N ALA A 694 -3.38 1.65 12.31
CA ALA A 694 -4.14 0.41 12.11
C ALA A 694 -3.31 -0.77 11.54
N MET A 695 -1.98 -0.73 11.67
CA MET A 695 -1.09 -1.77 11.13
C MET A 695 -0.08 -2.21 12.21
N ALA A 696 -0.60 -2.90 13.21
CA ALA A 696 0.17 -3.80 14.08
C ALA A 696 -0.80 -4.85 14.60
N GLY A 697 -0.88 -5.99 13.92
CA GLY A 697 -1.49 -7.17 14.51
C GLY A 697 -0.62 -7.60 15.69
N ASP A 698 -1.21 -7.64 16.88
CA ASP A 698 -0.62 -8.30 18.05
C ASP A 698 -0.54 -9.80 17.75
N ASP A 699 0.66 -10.30 17.46
CA ASP A 699 0.94 -11.74 17.53
C ASP A 699 1.88 -12.03 18.70
N GLU A 700 1.31 -12.81 19.63
CA GLU A 700 1.94 -13.87 20.42
C GLU A 700 2.82 -13.49 21.63
N ILE A 701 2.16 -13.10 22.73
CA ILE A 701 2.59 -13.56 24.07
C ILE A 701 1.99 -14.94 24.30
N HIS A 702 2.74 -15.99 23.94
CA HIS A 702 2.49 -17.32 24.48
C HIS A 702 2.84 -17.35 25.96
N GLY A 703 1.81 -17.35 26.81
CA GLY A 703 1.93 -17.55 28.24
C GLY A 703 2.51 -18.93 28.57
N ILE A 704 3.64 -18.92 29.28
CA ILE A 704 4.12 -20.07 30.03
C ILE A 704 3.27 -20.15 31.30
N ASP A 705 2.54 -21.25 31.41
CA ASP A 705 1.91 -21.74 32.63
C ASP A 705 2.96 -21.86 33.74
N ASN A 706 2.72 -21.24 34.89
CA ASN A 706 3.25 -21.73 36.16
C ASN A 706 2.27 -21.36 37.28
N ALA A 707 1.58 -22.39 37.75
CA ALA A 707 1.02 -22.43 39.08
C ALA A 707 2.12 -22.23 40.12
N GLU A 708 1.87 -21.43 41.15
CA GLU A 708 1.80 -21.90 42.54
C GLU A 708 1.49 -20.74 43.49
N ASN A 709 0.36 -20.91 44.19
CA ASN A 709 0.12 -20.29 45.49
C ASN A 709 1.00 -21.00 46.53
N GLU A 710 1.45 -20.22 47.51
CA GLU A 710 1.61 -20.52 48.94
C GLU A 710 2.99 -20.21 49.54
N LYS A 711 2.96 -19.17 50.40
CA LYS A 711 3.89 -18.78 51.49
C LYS A 711 5.11 -17.94 51.17
#